data_AF-W7E325-F1
#
_entry.id   AF-W7E325-F1
#
_cell.length_a   1.000
_cell.length_b   1.000
_cell.length_c   1.000
_cell.angle_alpha   90.00
_cell.angle_beta   90.00
_cell.angle_gamma   90.00
#
_symmetry.space_group_name_H-M   'P 1'
#
loop_
_entity.id
_entity.type
_entity.pdbx_description
1 polymer ?
#
loop_
_entity_poly.entity_id
_entity_poly.type
_entity_poly.pdbx_seq_one_letter_code
_entity_poly.pdbx_strand_id
1 'polypeptide(L)'
;MSKVISQNSVDSSVISGDTSSNIIVKGAGKISPVAEQINPTVIVSAGQAVSGLKLSSGQLIVSSGGSANETTIDGGATEYVYSGGIDTNTTISNGAQYVIGGTVTGATAWLAIQQMKPNSTVIGNSIVSYAENTLLQYVSGGGVVSDFNITAGLAGSLDEASQKLKIDVAEVKQYVLDGGTVTNGTIFGGEQYVSSGGVANNVSLVGVLGKVLSYPAVQYVYNGGVVNSTQISTNGRQYVYSGGIANDTKLDNHTSSFVEFGGTISNVTVGFFGYLELNGTAKGNIQIASDGYLSVGNAAKIEGVVALDAGGSMTIGLSNGGSVDLIGDNNSGLIISGYAKNRDALGTNTSVTTVISGFSGSAADSSDKVTIDGLKAGIVSSVSYPDDDHIILQLLNGTSVTLNMIGIKQTGYSLGSDANGDLTMIVCFLTGTMIKMGKGDCAVEDIQVGDMVLTYDPQTKTKVKKKVVWVGHQTARVNPKLTDDLAGYPVRIVKDAFKKGVPNKDLLITAEHCLFIDGHFIPARMLVNGRSIYYDYSMTSYDYYHIETEDHSVIWADGMLTESYLNTGNRYGFNRDQKVVVLDPKVKTWEQDAAVPLMVERSVVEAVFNDLDKRAVKQKLLLRNERHFTFSNDPALYLLTEEGEEIYQSRVEDDRVIFTLPANTQNIYLVSRKSRPCDVIGPFENNRHSFGILVGQVSVLNEHGAYPITKYLQQEDLQGWSVKEQSLYRWTQGCAFLPLDVYNMDHSFEISIQIIKAGPYIIKEEMHDEKRIAV
;
A
#
# COMPACT_ATOMS: atom_id res chain seq x y z
N MET A 1 -17.36 32.15 58.46
CA MET A 1 -16.11 32.74 59.01
C MET A 1 -14.95 31.94 58.47
N SER A 2 -13.81 32.52 58.08
CA SER A 2 -12.66 31.72 57.62
C SER A 2 -11.91 31.12 58.80
N LYS A 3 -11.64 29.81 58.78
CA LYS A 3 -10.89 29.10 59.82
C LYS A 3 -9.41 29.13 59.44
N VAL A 4 -8.63 29.93 60.15
CA VAL A 4 -7.19 30.09 59.91
C VAL A 4 -6.43 29.02 60.67
N ILE A 5 -5.68 28.18 59.96
CA ILE A 5 -4.84 27.14 60.55
C ILE A 5 -3.40 27.64 60.57
N SER A 6 -2.81 27.80 61.76
CA SER A 6 -1.49 28.41 61.96
C SER A 6 -0.53 27.59 62.85
N GLN A 7 -0.61 26.27 62.81
CA GLN A 7 0.29 25.37 63.57
C GLN A 7 0.98 24.38 62.63
N ASN A 8 2.22 24.01 62.97
CA ASN A 8 3.12 23.23 62.11
C ASN A 8 2.65 21.78 61.83
N SER A 9 1.65 21.31 62.57
CA SER A 9 0.92 20.06 62.36
C SER A 9 -0.43 20.18 63.07
N VAL A 10 -1.54 19.85 62.40
CA VAL A 10 -2.87 19.79 63.02
C VAL A 10 -3.37 18.35 63.03
N ASP A 11 -3.85 17.90 64.20
CA ASP A 11 -4.46 16.59 64.36
C ASP A 11 -5.87 16.57 63.74
N SER A 12 -6.22 15.42 63.18
CA SER A 12 -7.42 15.12 62.40
C SER A 12 -8.76 15.50 63.07
N SER A 13 -8.78 15.54 64.41
CA SER A 13 -9.96 15.82 65.24
C SER A 13 -10.45 17.29 65.23
N VAL A 14 -9.68 18.23 64.68
CA VAL A 14 -9.99 19.68 64.76
C VAL A 14 -10.91 20.18 63.63
N ILE A 15 -11.15 19.37 62.60
CA ILE A 15 -11.80 19.82 61.34
C ILE A 15 -13.02 18.98 60.90
N SER A 16 -13.52 18.09 61.75
CA SER A 16 -14.81 17.41 61.53
C SER A 16 -15.98 18.30 62.00
N GLY A 17 -16.89 18.66 61.08
CA GLY A 17 -18.21 19.22 61.41
C GLY A 17 -18.46 20.72 61.21
N ASP A 18 -17.56 21.48 60.59
CA ASP A 18 -17.85 22.87 60.16
C ASP A 18 -18.19 22.91 58.67
N THR A 19 -19.46 23.21 58.36
CA THR A 19 -20.02 23.22 57.00
C THR A 19 -20.00 24.60 56.34
N SER A 20 -19.28 25.57 56.90
CA SER A 20 -19.48 27.00 56.58
C SER A 20 -18.21 27.87 56.49
N SER A 21 -17.02 27.27 56.61
CA SER A 21 -15.76 28.01 56.79
C SER A 21 -14.69 27.69 55.72
N ASN A 22 -14.22 28.71 55.00
CA ASN A 22 -13.03 28.60 54.16
C ASN A 22 -11.80 28.24 55.03
N ILE A 23 -11.00 27.27 54.59
CA ILE A 23 -9.79 26.85 55.30
C ILE A 23 -8.60 27.60 54.68
N ILE A 24 -7.98 28.47 55.48
CA ILE A 24 -6.78 29.21 55.09
C ILE A 24 -5.60 28.63 55.88
N VAL A 25 -4.68 27.98 55.16
CA VAL A 25 -3.40 27.54 55.71
C VAL A 25 -2.52 28.76 55.97
N LYS A 26 -1.74 28.78 57.06
CA LYS A 26 -0.70 29.78 57.34
C LYS A 26 0.52 29.14 58.01
N GLY A 27 1.72 29.49 57.53
CA GLY A 27 3.00 28.96 58.01
C GLY A 27 3.50 27.76 57.20
N ALA A 28 4.74 27.35 57.46
CA ALA A 28 5.44 26.28 56.74
C ALA A 28 5.04 24.86 57.22
N GLY A 29 3.75 24.63 57.49
CA GLY A 29 3.21 23.38 58.01
C GLY A 29 2.70 22.46 56.90
N LYS A 30 2.79 21.13 57.12
CA LYS A 30 2.08 20.12 56.32
C LYS A 30 0.69 19.87 56.92
N ILE A 31 -0.30 19.63 56.06
CA ILE A 31 -1.61 19.10 56.45
C ILE A 31 -1.67 17.62 56.04
N SER A 32 -2.07 16.76 56.97
CA SER A 32 -2.33 15.33 56.76
C SER A 32 -3.83 15.05 56.63
N PRO A 33 -4.26 13.89 56.08
CA PRO A 33 -5.64 13.71 55.62
C PRO A 33 -6.68 13.72 56.76
N VAL A 34 -7.82 14.35 56.51
CA VAL A 34 -9.06 14.19 57.28
C VAL A 34 -10.04 13.42 56.39
N ALA A 35 -10.62 12.35 56.89
CA ALA A 35 -11.63 11.59 56.17
C ALA A 35 -12.90 12.43 55.98
N GLU A 36 -13.34 12.57 54.72
CA GLU A 36 -14.59 13.23 54.27
C GLU A 36 -14.82 14.67 54.79
N GLN A 37 -14.50 15.65 53.95
CA GLN A 37 -14.99 17.02 54.11
C GLN A 37 -15.99 17.38 53.01
N ILE A 38 -17.16 17.86 53.45
CA ILE A 38 -18.23 18.35 52.57
C ILE A 38 -18.11 19.87 52.45
N ASN A 39 -17.83 20.34 51.23
CA ASN A 39 -17.87 21.75 50.77
C ASN A 39 -16.81 22.77 51.30
N PRO A 40 -15.55 22.43 51.64
CA PRO A 40 -14.52 23.45 51.93
C PRO A 40 -13.93 24.08 50.64
N THR A 41 -13.59 25.37 50.70
CA THR A 41 -12.53 25.94 49.85
C THR A 41 -11.21 25.91 50.62
N VAL A 42 -10.23 25.19 50.09
CA VAL A 42 -8.85 25.08 50.61
C VAL A 42 -7.93 25.96 49.77
N ILE A 43 -7.21 26.89 50.40
CA ILE A 43 -6.28 27.79 49.71
C ILE A 43 -4.85 27.52 50.16
N VAL A 44 -3.98 27.19 49.20
CA VAL A 44 -2.54 26.96 49.38
C VAL A 44 -1.78 28.10 48.72
N SER A 45 -1.01 28.85 49.50
CA SER A 45 -0.29 30.07 49.08
C SER A 45 1.22 29.96 49.32
N ALA A 46 1.98 31.01 48.97
CA ALA A 46 3.42 31.12 49.16
C ALA A 46 3.95 30.48 50.46
N GLY A 47 4.81 29.46 50.32
CA GLY A 47 5.49 28.76 51.42
C GLY A 47 4.65 27.70 52.12
N GLN A 48 3.53 27.27 51.53
CA GLN A 48 2.61 26.27 52.09
C GLN A 48 2.57 25.02 51.22
N ALA A 49 2.38 23.86 51.86
CA ALA A 49 2.29 22.58 51.16
C ALA A 49 1.17 21.70 51.71
N VAL A 50 0.39 21.07 50.82
CA VAL A 50 -0.56 19.99 51.15
C VAL A 50 -0.10 18.68 50.52
N SER A 51 -0.34 17.55 51.20
CA SER A 51 0.00 16.22 50.68
C SER A 51 -1.09 15.21 51.04
N GLY A 52 -1.53 14.38 50.09
CA GLY A 52 -2.55 13.36 50.36
C GLY A 52 -3.97 13.91 50.61
N LEU A 53 -4.26 15.15 50.18
CA LEU A 53 -5.56 15.78 50.39
C LEU A 53 -6.62 15.15 49.49
N LYS A 54 -7.62 14.47 50.05
CA LYS A 54 -8.82 14.03 49.31
C LYS A 54 -9.98 15.01 49.48
N LEU A 55 -10.52 15.50 48.38
CA LEU A 55 -11.72 16.32 48.29
C LEU A 55 -12.78 15.58 47.48
N SER A 56 -13.96 15.36 48.07
CA SER A 56 -15.13 14.78 47.39
C SER A 56 -16.23 15.80 47.08
N SER A 57 -16.01 17.07 47.45
CA SER A 57 -16.72 18.25 46.93
C SER A 57 -15.91 19.51 47.28
N GLY A 58 -16.35 20.69 46.84
CA GLY A 58 -15.69 21.96 47.15
C GLY A 58 -14.52 22.29 46.22
N GLN A 59 -13.56 23.08 46.70
CA GLN A 59 -12.49 23.64 45.87
C GLN A 59 -11.10 23.57 46.52
N LEU A 60 -10.09 23.21 45.72
CA LEU A 60 -8.67 23.43 46.02
C LEU A 60 -8.13 24.58 45.17
N ILE A 61 -7.39 25.51 45.78
CA ILE A 61 -6.79 26.66 45.10
C ILE A 61 -5.29 26.69 45.44
N VAL A 62 -4.46 26.28 44.49
CA VAL A 62 -2.99 26.36 44.58
C VAL A 62 -2.54 27.66 43.92
N SER A 63 -2.13 28.62 44.74
CA SER A 63 -1.69 29.96 44.34
C SER A 63 -0.17 30.08 44.28
N SER A 64 0.33 31.22 43.81
CA SER A 64 1.77 31.51 43.67
C SER A 64 2.61 31.13 44.90
N GLY A 65 3.60 30.25 44.71
CA GLY A 65 4.49 29.73 45.73
C GLY A 65 3.88 28.69 46.67
N GLY A 66 2.65 28.24 46.43
CA GLY A 66 2.01 27.11 47.11
C GLY A 66 2.29 25.79 46.38
N SER A 67 2.27 24.68 47.13
CA SER A 67 2.51 23.33 46.59
C SER A 67 1.42 22.33 47.01
N ALA A 68 0.96 21.54 46.06
CA ALA A 68 0.13 20.36 46.27
C ALA A 68 0.86 19.10 45.79
N ASN A 69 0.65 17.98 46.50
CA ASN A 69 1.18 16.67 46.15
C ASN A 69 0.17 15.56 46.49
N GLU A 70 0.06 14.53 45.64
CA GLU A 70 -0.76 13.33 45.89
C GLU A 70 -2.21 13.68 46.27
N THR A 71 -2.80 14.74 45.70
CA THR A 71 -4.20 15.08 46.02
C THR A 71 -5.17 14.16 45.29
N THR A 72 -6.40 14.08 45.77
CA THR A 72 -7.49 13.33 45.12
C THR A 72 -8.70 14.23 44.99
N ILE A 73 -9.08 14.55 43.75
CA ILE A 73 -10.18 15.46 43.40
C ILE A 73 -11.34 14.63 42.84
N ASP A 74 -12.39 14.47 43.64
CA ASP A 74 -13.46 13.47 43.47
C ASP A 74 -14.86 14.08 43.69
N GLY A 75 -15.94 13.38 43.33
CA GLY A 75 -17.33 13.73 43.67
C GLY A 75 -17.83 15.11 43.20
N GLY A 76 -17.24 15.68 42.15
CA GLY A 76 -17.52 17.03 41.65
C GLY A 76 -16.68 18.13 42.30
N ALA A 77 -15.66 17.80 43.10
CA ALA A 77 -14.66 18.76 43.56
C ALA A 77 -13.88 19.39 42.39
N THR A 78 -13.36 20.60 42.61
CA THR A 78 -12.60 21.33 41.60
C THR A 78 -11.27 21.84 42.14
N GLU A 79 -10.18 21.62 41.41
CA GLU A 79 -8.89 22.24 41.67
C GLU A 79 -8.60 23.41 40.71
N TYR A 80 -7.99 24.47 41.22
CA TYR A 80 -7.43 25.59 40.46
C TYR A 80 -5.93 25.74 40.78
N VAL A 81 -5.06 25.54 39.79
CA VAL A 81 -3.61 25.73 39.90
C VAL A 81 -3.23 27.03 39.17
N TYR A 82 -3.07 28.11 39.93
CA TYR A 82 -2.78 29.45 39.42
C TYR A 82 -1.28 29.70 39.26
N SER A 83 -0.93 30.84 38.64
CA SER A 83 0.46 31.15 38.28
C SER A 83 1.45 31.14 39.45
N GLY A 84 2.53 30.36 39.26
CA GLY A 84 3.54 30.07 40.27
C GLY A 84 3.12 29.05 41.34
N GLY A 85 1.92 28.48 41.27
CA GLY A 85 1.51 27.31 42.04
C GLY A 85 2.03 26.03 41.39
N ILE A 86 2.36 25.04 42.22
CA ILE A 86 2.88 23.73 41.77
C ILE A 86 1.95 22.63 42.31
N ASP A 87 1.44 21.77 41.43
CA ASP A 87 0.75 20.54 41.81
C ASP A 87 1.48 19.30 41.25
N THR A 88 1.44 18.20 42.00
CA THR A 88 2.20 16.98 41.69
C THR A 88 1.41 15.71 42.05
N ASN A 89 1.39 14.73 41.15
CA ASN A 89 0.78 13.41 41.37
C ASN A 89 -0.72 13.45 41.76
N THR A 90 -1.45 14.50 41.37
CA THR A 90 -2.89 14.59 41.68
C THR A 90 -3.71 13.58 40.87
N THR A 91 -4.59 12.88 41.58
CA THR A 91 -5.57 11.96 41.02
C THR A 91 -6.91 12.66 40.89
N ILE A 92 -7.49 12.71 39.69
CA ILE A 92 -8.82 13.28 39.44
C ILE A 92 -9.76 12.11 39.12
N SER A 93 -10.93 12.05 39.76
CA SER A 93 -11.87 10.92 39.69
C SER A 93 -13.31 11.41 39.82
N ASN A 94 -14.04 11.69 38.73
CA ASN A 94 -15.31 12.47 38.79
C ASN A 94 -15.13 13.91 39.31
N GLY A 95 -13.96 14.51 39.08
CA GLY A 95 -13.62 15.89 39.49
C GLY A 95 -13.13 16.74 38.31
N ALA A 96 -12.76 17.99 38.59
CA ALA A 96 -12.19 18.90 37.60
C ALA A 96 -10.89 19.57 38.07
N GLN A 97 -9.96 19.81 37.15
CA GLN A 97 -8.73 20.58 37.40
C GLN A 97 -8.55 21.68 36.34
N TYR A 98 -8.32 22.90 36.79
CA TYR A 98 -8.12 24.09 35.96
C TYR A 98 -6.72 24.66 36.20
N VAL A 99 -5.83 24.58 35.20
CA VAL A 99 -4.46 25.09 35.29
C VAL A 99 -4.37 26.44 34.58
N ILE A 100 -4.07 27.50 35.33
CA ILE A 100 -4.17 28.90 34.89
C ILE A 100 -2.85 29.61 35.21
N GLY A 101 -1.85 29.38 34.36
CA GLY A 101 -0.50 29.91 34.53
C GLY A 101 0.41 29.11 35.48
N GLY A 102 -0.12 28.06 36.12
CA GLY A 102 0.59 27.20 37.07
C GLY A 102 1.22 25.96 36.44
N THR A 103 1.88 25.15 37.27
CA THR A 103 2.58 23.93 36.85
C THR A 103 1.97 22.69 37.49
N VAL A 104 1.70 21.66 36.69
CA VAL A 104 1.22 20.34 37.15
C VAL A 104 2.14 19.24 36.61
N THR A 105 2.48 18.24 37.43
CA THR A 105 3.30 17.10 36.97
C THR A 105 2.75 15.76 37.48
N GLY A 106 2.67 14.75 36.62
CA GLY A 106 2.26 13.39 37.00
C GLY A 106 0.76 13.25 37.33
N ALA A 107 -0.08 14.20 36.90
CA ALA A 107 -1.51 14.13 37.14
C ALA A 107 -2.13 12.93 36.41
N THR A 108 -3.04 12.23 37.11
CA THR A 108 -3.74 11.05 36.61
C THR A 108 -5.24 11.29 36.68
N ALA A 109 -5.92 11.25 35.53
CA ALA A 109 -7.31 11.68 35.39
C ALA A 109 -8.20 10.54 34.90
N TRP A 110 -9.23 10.24 35.68
CA TRP A 110 -10.28 9.25 35.41
C TRP A 110 -11.63 9.95 35.54
N LEU A 111 -12.54 9.77 34.59
CA LEU A 111 -13.89 10.37 34.65
C LEU A 111 -13.88 11.90 34.92
N ALA A 112 -12.95 12.64 34.34
CA ALA A 112 -12.60 14.00 34.74
C ALA A 112 -12.75 15.05 33.63
N ILE A 113 -12.72 16.34 34.02
CA ILE A 113 -12.52 17.46 33.10
C ILE A 113 -11.23 18.18 33.48
N GLN A 114 -10.31 18.35 32.52
CA GLN A 114 -9.06 19.07 32.72
C GLN A 114 -8.99 20.26 31.74
N GLN A 115 -8.72 21.48 32.24
CA GLN A 115 -8.65 22.68 31.39
C GLN A 115 -7.38 23.49 31.62
N MET A 116 -6.58 23.63 30.57
CA MET A 116 -5.33 24.40 30.56
C MET A 116 -5.57 25.75 29.89
N LYS A 117 -5.20 26.84 30.57
CA LYS A 117 -5.38 28.24 30.15
C LYS A 117 -4.00 28.92 29.99
N PRO A 118 -3.89 30.20 29.53
CA PRO A 118 -2.60 30.80 29.19
C PRO A 118 -1.49 30.63 30.24
N ASN A 119 -0.28 30.38 29.75
CA ASN A 119 0.95 30.17 30.54
C ASN A 119 0.95 28.94 31.47
N SER A 120 -0.01 28.01 31.35
CA SER A 120 0.01 26.75 32.10
C SER A 120 1.02 25.75 31.52
N THR A 121 1.57 24.88 32.37
CA THR A 121 2.46 23.78 31.95
C THR A 121 2.07 22.51 32.68
N VAL A 122 1.77 21.44 31.94
CA VAL A 122 1.42 20.12 32.49
C VAL A 122 2.30 19.04 31.86
N ILE A 123 2.96 18.23 32.69
CA ILE A 123 3.96 17.24 32.25
C ILE A 123 3.61 15.85 32.78
N GLY A 124 3.73 14.81 31.96
CA GLY A 124 3.54 13.42 32.40
C GLY A 124 2.08 13.09 32.75
N ASN A 125 1.14 13.64 31.98
CA ASN A 125 -0.29 13.56 32.26
C ASN A 125 -0.88 12.25 31.73
N SER A 126 -1.53 11.46 32.60
CA SER A 126 -2.22 10.22 32.19
C SER A 126 -3.73 10.40 32.29
N ILE A 127 -4.42 10.28 31.15
CA ILE A 127 -5.86 10.41 31.02
C ILE A 127 -6.42 9.05 30.60
N VAL A 128 -7.27 8.46 31.42
CA VAL A 128 -7.74 7.09 31.21
C VAL A 128 -9.23 6.95 31.54
N SER A 129 -9.99 6.29 30.67
CA SER A 129 -11.40 5.97 30.93
C SER A 129 -11.73 4.55 30.44
N TYR A 130 -12.54 3.81 31.21
CA TYR A 130 -12.95 2.43 30.95
C TYR A 130 -14.46 2.21 31.25
N ALA A 131 -15.31 3.21 31.06
CA ALA A 131 -16.75 3.15 31.37
C ALA A 131 -17.56 4.14 30.50
N GLU A 132 -18.89 4.17 30.65
CA GLU A 132 -19.91 4.97 29.91
C GLU A 132 -19.75 6.52 29.95
N ASN A 133 -18.57 7.06 30.24
CA ASN A 133 -18.37 8.47 30.55
C ASN A 133 -17.34 9.12 29.63
N THR A 134 -17.74 10.24 29.03
CA THR A 134 -16.88 11.10 28.20
C THR A 134 -15.89 11.88 29.07
N LEU A 135 -14.59 11.70 28.83
CA LEU A 135 -13.51 12.42 29.50
C LEU A 135 -12.95 13.51 28.57
N LEU A 136 -12.92 14.75 29.05
CA LEU A 136 -12.56 15.93 28.25
C LEU A 136 -11.30 16.63 28.78
N GLN A 137 -10.27 16.76 27.94
CA GLN A 137 -9.17 17.70 28.17
C GLN A 137 -9.28 18.87 27.18
N TYR A 138 -9.19 20.09 27.69
CA TYR A 138 -9.04 21.31 26.90
C TYR A 138 -7.67 21.91 27.13
N VAL A 139 -6.92 22.17 26.07
CA VAL A 139 -5.61 22.84 26.08
C VAL A 139 -5.73 24.10 25.25
N SER A 140 -5.79 25.26 25.90
CA SER A 140 -6.06 26.53 25.19
C SER A 140 -5.34 27.76 25.74
N GLY A 141 -5.36 28.83 24.95
CA GLY A 141 -4.78 30.13 25.30
C GLY A 141 -3.25 30.15 25.39
N GLY A 142 -2.56 29.17 24.81
CA GLY A 142 -1.10 29.00 25.01
C GLY A 142 -0.73 28.20 26.25
N GLY A 143 -1.65 27.43 26.84
CA GLY A 143 -1.29 26.36 27.78
C GLY A 143 -0.54 25.21 27.07
N VAL A 144 0.36 24.54 27.79
CA VAL A 144 1.21 23.46 27.26
C VAL A 144 1.00 22.16 28.02
N VAL A 145 0.81 21.05 27.29
CA VAL A 145 0.82 19.68 27.85
C VAL A 145 1.92 18.85 27.17
N SER A 146 2.80 18.23 27.94
CA SER A 146 3.85 17.33 27.42
C SER A 146 3.79 15.93 28.00
N ASP A 147 4.32 14.97 27.24
CA ASP A 147 4.62 13.61 27.69
C ASP A 147 3.36 12.89 28.21
N PHE A 148 2.27 13.04 27.44
CA PHE A 148 0.93 12.64 27.85
C PHE A 148 0.52 11.29 27.28
N ASN A 149 -0.34 10.58 28.01
CA ASN A 149 -1.01 9.38 27.53
C ASN A 149 -2.52 9.55 27.67
N ILE A 150 -3.24 9.37 26.58
CA ILE A 150 -4.70 9.24 26.54
C ILE A 150 -5.01 7.78 26.25
N THR A 151 -5.94 7.20 27.01
CA THR A 151 -6.39 5.82 26.81
C THR A 151 -7.91 5.72 26.91
N ALA A 152 -8.55 5.41 25.80
CA ALA A 152 -9.95 5.02 25.71
C ALA A 152 -10.07 3.49 25.80
N GLY A 153 -10.62 3.00 26.91
CA GLY A 153 -10.80 1.58 27.16
C GLY A 153 -12.21 1.07 26.84
N LEU A 154 -12.31 -0.25 26.68
CA LEU A 154 -13.58 -0.98 26.55
C LEU A 154 -14.00 -1.52 27.92
N ALA A 155 -15.24 -1.27 28.34
CA ALA A 155 -15.86 -1.91 29.48
C ALA A 155 -16.81 -3.02 28.99
N GLY A 156 -16.55 -4.27 29.40
CA GLY A 156 -17.51 -5.36 29.21
C GLY A 156 -18.40 -5.50 30.45
N SER A 157 -19.69 -5.26 30.31
CA SER A 157 -20.70 -5.61 31.32
C SER A 157 -21.68 -6.65 30.76
N LEU A 158 -22.23 -7.51 31.61
CA LEU A 158 -23.33 -8.39 31.20
C LEU A 158 -24.64 -7.68 31.54
N ASP A 159 -25.50 -7.48 30.56
CA ASP A 159 -26.87 -7.04 30.82
C ASP A 159 -27.63 -8.20 31.47
N GLU A 160 -27.89 -8.10 32.78
CA GLU A 160 -28.55 -9.15 33.56
C GLU A 160 -29.97 -9.47 33.04
N ALA A 161 -30.64 -8.51 32.40
CA ALA A 161 -32.01 -8.68 31.90
C ALA A 161 -32.06 -9.36 30.52
N SER A 162 -31.12 -9.05 29.62
CA SER A 162 -31.06 -9.67 28.28
C SER A 162 -30.07 -10.82 28.16
N GLN A 163 -29.21 -11.03 29.16
CA GLN A 163 -28.08 -11.97 29.17
C GLN A 163 -27.08 -11.74 28.00
N LYS A 164 -27.07 -10.54 27.43
CA LYS A 164 -26.13 -10.13 26.37
C LYS A 164 -24.90 -9.44 26.97
N LEU A 165 -23.76 -9.59 26.31
CA LEU A 165 -22.57 -8.77 26.59
C LEU A 165 -22.80 -7.36 26.07
N LYS A 166 -22.88 -6.38 26.98
CA LYS A 166 -22.87 -4.96 26.70
C LYS A 166 -21.41 -4.49 26.71
N ILE A 167 -20.95 -3.93 25.59
CA ILE A 167 -19.61 -3.34 25.49
C ILE A 167 -19.78 -1.83 25.49
N ASP A 168 -19.40 -1.23 26.60
CA ASP A 168 -19.42 0.22 26.80
C ASP A 168 -18.07 0.81 26.35
N VAL A 169 -18.14 1.74 25.42
CA VAL A 169 -16.97 2.41 24.85
C VAL A 169 -16.73 3.71 25.61
N ALA A 170 -15.55 3.86 26.20
CA ALA A 170 -15.18 5.11 26.85
C ALA A 170 -14.78 6.16 25.81
N GLU A 171 -15.49 7.28 25.75
CA GLU A 171 -15.06 8.42 24.95
C GLU A 171 -13.97 9.22 25.68
N VAL A 172 -12.80 9.39 25.10
CA VAL A 172 -11.79 10.34 25.59
C VAL A 172 -11.45 11.33 24.48
N LYS A 173 -11.65 12.63 24.75
CA LYS A 173 -11.53 13.71 23.76
C LYS A 173 -10.59 14.80 24.26
N GLN A 174 -9.56 15.11 23.47
CA GLN A 174 -8.61 16.21 23.74
C GLN A 174 -8.82 17.34 22.73
N TYR A 175 -9.17 18.52 23.20
CA TYR A 175 -9.33 19.74 22.40
C TYR A 175 -8.10 20.64 22.56
N VAL A 176 -7.35 20.85 21.48
CA VAL A 176 -6.18 21.73 21.41
C VAL A 176 -6.56 22.96 20.58
N LEU A 177 -6.83 24.07 21.27
CA LEU A 177 -7.54 25.24 20.74
C LEU A 177 -6.78 26.54 21.05
N ASP A 178 -7.11 27.65 20.40
CA ASP A 178 -6.73 29.02 20.79
C ASP A 178 -5.24 29.20 21.17
N GLY A 179 -4.32 28.63 20.38
CA GLY A 179 -2.87 28.69 20.63
C GLY A 179 -2.32 27.69 21.65
N GLY A 180 -3.15 26.83 22.24
CA GLY A 180 -2.71 25.74 23.12
C GLY A 180 -1.78 24.76 22.39
N THR A 181 -0.84 24.15 23.12
CA THR A 181 0.14 23.22 22.53
C THR A 181 0.17 21.90 23.28
N VAL A 182 0.19 20.79 22.55
CA VAL A 182 0.47 19.46 23.10
C VAL A 182 1.70 18.84 22.44
N THR A 183 2.51 18.10 23.18
CA THR A 183 3.74 17.48 22.64
C THR A 183 4.05 16.12 23.25
N ASN A 184 4.71 15.23 22.47
CA ASN A 184 5.16 13.90 22.92
C ASN A 184 4.01 13.06 23.50
N GLY A 185 2.93 12.93 22.76
CA GLY A 185 1.71 12.27 23.23
C GLY A 185 1.54 10.87 22.65
N THR A 186 0.86 9.99 23.37
CA THR A 186 0.22 8.80 22.77
C THR A 186 -1.26 8.78 23.07
N ILE A 187 -2.07 8.44 22.07
CA ILE A 187 -3.52 8.29 22.13
C ILE A 187 -3.84 6.83 21.79
N PHE A 188 -4.13 6.04 22.82
CA PHE A 188 -4.56 4.64 22.76
C PHE A 188 -6.09 4.59 22.68
N GLY A 189 -6.62 4.74 21.47
CA GLY A 189 -8.04 5.00 21.22
C GLY A 189 -8.49 6.39 21.71
N GLY A 190 -9.63 6.86 21.20
CA GLY A 190 -10.16 8.19 21.50
C GLY A 190 -9.72 9.24 20.48
N GLU A 191 -10.02 10.51 20.76
CA GLU A 191 -10.03 11.56 19.74
C GLU A 191 -9.24 12.81 20.16
N GLN A 192 -8.53 13.40 19.20
CA GLN A 192 -7.89 14.71 19.33
C GLN A 192 -8.47 15.69 18.32
N TYR A 193 -8.83 16.88 18.77
CA TYR A 193 -9.37 17.97 17.97
C TYR A 193 -8.39 19.13 18.01
N VAL A 194 -7.76 19.48 16.89
CA VAL A 194 -6.78 20.58 16.79
C VAL A 194 -7.33 21.68 15.89
N SER A 195 -7.47 22.90 16.41
CA SER A 195 -8.07 24.03 15.67
C SER A 195 -7.68 25.40 16.23
N SER A 196 -8.07 26.49 15.57
CA SER A 196 -7.99 27.86 16.09
C SER A 196 -6.60 28.28 16.60
N GLY A 197 -5.53 27.86 15.92
CA GLY A 197 -4.14 28.14 16.30
C GLY A 197 -3.53 27.12 17.28
N GLY A 198 -4.30 26.10 17.69
CA GLY A 198 -3.78 24.98 18.49
C GLY A 198 -2.74 24.15 17.72
N VAL A 199 -1.76 23.60 18.45
CA VAL A 199 -0.63 22.86 17.88
C VAL A 199 -0.43 21.51 18.57
N ALA A 200 -0.32 20.42 17.82
CA ALA A 200 0.05 19.11 18.34
C ALA A 200 1.36 18.61 17.70
N ASN A 201 2.36 18.27 18.51
CA ASN A 201 3.69 17.85 18.04
C ASN A 201 4.01 16.44 18.52
N ASN A 202 4.56 15.58 17.64
CA ASN A 202 5.02 14.24 17.99
C ASN A 202 3.93 13.45 18.77
N VAL A 203 2.74 13.32 18.16
CA VAL A 203 1.61 12.58 18.72
C VAL A 203 1.50 11.24 18.01
N SER A 204 1.49 10.16 18.79
CA SER A 204 1.25 8.80 18.30
C SER A 204 -0.23 8.44 18.45
N LEU A 205 -0.88 8.06 17.36
CA LEU A 205 -2.24 7.55 17.32
C LEU A 205 -2.17 6.03 17.20
N VAL A 206 -2.73 5.32 18.19
CA VAL A 206 -2.72 3.86 18.26
C VAL A 206 -4.15 3.39 18.55
N GLY A 207 -4.81 2.75 17.59
CA GLY A 207 -6.11 2.13 17.83
C GLY A 207 -6.01 0.96 18.80
N VAL A 208 -7.07 0.73 19.56
CA VAL A 208 -7.20 -0.37 20.52
C VAL A 208 -7.89 -1.54 19.82
N LEU A 209 -7.12 -2.60 19.51
CA LEU A 209 -7.67 -3.84 18.98
C LEU A 209 -8.36 -4.64 20.09
N GLY A 210 -9.67 -4.84 19.95
CA GLY A 210 -10.45 -5.69 20.85
C GLY A 210 -10.94 -6.94 20.14
N LYS A 211 -11.13 -8.04 20.88
CA LYS A 211 -11.54 -9.35 20.34
C LYS A 211 -13.02 -9.44 19.91
N VAL A 212 -13.73 -8.31 19.89
CA VAL A 212 -15.19 -8.17 19.67
C VAL A 212 -15.54 -6.78 19.10
N LEU A 213 -14.72 -5.77 19.43
CA LEU A 213 -14.84 -4.41 18.92
C LEU A 213 -13.45 -3.76 18.94
N SER A 214 -12.98 -3.26 17.80
CA SER A 214 -11.76 -2.46 17.72
C SER A 214 -12.10 -0.96 17.68
N TYR A 215 -11.34 -0.13 18.39
CA TYR A 215 -11.62 1.31 18.53
C TYR A 215 -10.45 2.17 18.02
N PRO A 216 -10.67 3.06 17.03
CA PRO A 216 -9.59 3.84 16.43
C PRO A 216 -9.10 4.95 17.37
N ALA A 217 -7.84 5.35 17.19
CA ALA A 217 -7.33 6.63 17.69
C ALA A 217 -7.43 7.66 16.56
N VAL A 218 -8.20 8.74 16.77
CA VAL A 218 -8.57 9.67 15.70
C VAL A 218 -8.03 11.07 15.96
N GLN A 219 -7.45 11.72 14.95
CA GLN A 219 -7.03 13.12 15.02
C GLN A 219 -7.74 13.95 13.95
N TYR A 220 -8.53 14.93 14.39
CA TYR A 220 -9.24 15.87 13.55
C TYR A 220 -8.52 17.23 13.57
N VAL A 221 -8.03 17.67 12.41
CA VAL A 221 -7.30 18.93 12.23
C VAL A 221 -8.18 19.90 11.46
N TYR A 222 -8.74 20.90 12.14
CA TYR A 222 -9.63 21.90 11.56
C TYR A 222 -8.89 23.21 11.27
N ASN A 223 -9.62 24.20 10.75
CA ASN A 223 -9.13 25.53 10.41
C ASN A 223 -8.22 26.13 11.50
N GLY A 224 -7.00 26.50 11.12
CA GLY A 224 -5.99 27.08 11.99
C GLY A 224 -5.30 26.09 12.94
N GLY A 225 -5.71 24.82 12.96
CA GLY A 225 -5.01 23.76 13.69
C GLY A 225 -3.78 23.28 12.92
N VAL A 226 -2.69 23.02 13.65
CA VAL A 226 -1.44 22.49 13.07
C VAL A 226 -1.00 21.24 13.82
N VAL A 227 -0.71 20.17 13.09
CA VAL A 227 -0.11 18.95 13.65
C VAL A 227 1.22 18.66 12.98
N ASN A 228 2.23 18.25 13.75
CA ASN A 228 3.58 17.98 13.26
C ASN A 228 4.06 16.62 13.78
N SER A 229 4.68 15.81 12.92
CA SER A 229 5.24 14.51 13.28
C SER A 229 4.21 13.54 13.88
N THR A 230 2.98 13.52 13.34
CA THR A 230 1.95 12.57 13.80
C THR A 230 2.30 11.17 13.31
N GLN A 231 2.47 10.23 14.23
CA GLN A 231 2.72 8.83 13.92
C GLN A 231 1.42 8.04 14.08
N ILE A 232 0.91 7.46 13.01
CA ILE A 232 -0.35 6.72 13.02
C ILE A 232 -0.02 5.24 12.88
N SER A 233 -0.58 4.42 13.77
CA SER A 233 -0.43 2.96 13.77
C SER A 233 -1.73 2.26 14.17
N THR A 234 -1.94 1.03 13.67
CA THR A 234 -2.96 0.09 14.17
C THR A 234 -4.38 0.70 14.22
N ASN A 235 -5.07 0.83 13.09
CA ASN A 235 -6.41 1.46 13.00
C ASN A 235 -6.45 2.93 13.52
N GLY A 236 -5.31 3.61 13.65
CA GLY A 236 -5.28 5.06 13.82
C GLY A 236 -5.78 5.78 12.55
N ARG A 237 -6.44 6.94 12.74
CA ARG A 237 -7.01 7.75 11.64
C ARG A 237 -6.71 9.23 11.81
N GLN A 238 -6.40 9.94 10.73
CA GLN A 238 -6.28 11.41 10.70
C GLN A 238 -7.23 12.01 9.67
N TYR A 239 -7.86 13.14 10.01
CA TYR A 239 -8.72 13.93 9.14
C TYR A 239 -8.23 15.37 9.12
N VAL A 240 -7.81 15.86 7.96
CA VAL A 240 -7.30 17.23 7.77
C VAL A 240 -8.32 18.04 6.98
N TYR A 241 -9.10 18.85 7.67
CA TYR A 241 -10.17 19.66 7.11
C TYR A 241 -9.67 21.00 6.56
N SER A 242 -10.60 21.74 5.94
CA SER A 242 -10.34 23.05 5.34
C SER A 242 -9.63 24.03 6.28
N GLY A 243 -8.42 24.46 5.90
CA GLY A 243 -7.56 25.35 6.68
C GLY A 243 -6.78 24.67 7.82
N GLY A 244 -6.88 23.35 7.99
CA GLY A 244 -6.02 22.56 8.86
C GLY A 244 -4.72 22.17 8.15
N ILE A 245 -3.65 22.00 8.92
CA ILE A 245 -2.30 21.69 8.42
C ILE A 245 -1.73 20.47 9.16
N ALA A 246 -1.29 19.46 8.43
CA ALA A 246 -0.56 18.32 8.96
C ALA A 246 0.82 18.19 8.29
N ASN A 247 1.89 18.13 9.08
CA ASN A 247 3.26 17.98 8.61
C ASN A 247 3.89 16.70 9.18
N ASP A 248 4.78 16.07 8.40
CA ASP A 248 5.60 14.93 8.82
C ASP A 248 4.76 13.73 9.32
N THR A 249 3.59 13.50 8.71
CA THR A 249 2.69 12.40 9.11
C THR A 249 3.22 11.05 8.61
N LYS A 250 3.25 10.04 9.48
CA LYS A 250 3.57 8.65 9.12
C LYS A 250 2.34 7.76 9.28
N LEU A 251 2.03 6.96 8.27
CA LEU A 251 0.98 5.93 8.24
C LEU A 251 1.65 4.55 8.18
N ASP A 252 1.25 3.59 9.02
CA ASP A 252 1.84 2.25 9.08
C ASP A 252 0.90 1.26 9.79
N ASN A 253 0.85 0.00 9.34
CA ASN A 253 0.00 -1.06 9.93
C ASN A 253 -1.52 -0.71 9.94
N HIS A 254 -2.15 -0.70 8.76
CA HIS A 254 -3.60 -0.53 8.59
C HIS A 254 -4.13 0.79 9.14
N THR A 255 -3.71 1.91 8.55
CA THR A 255 -4.03 3.27 9.04
C THR A 255 -4.39 4.21 7.91
N SER A 256 -5.29 5.16 8.18
CA SER A 256 -5.82 6.06 7.15
C SER A 256 -5.61 7.54 7.49
N SER A 257 -5.27 8.35 6.49
CA SER A 257 -5.34 9.81 6.54
C SER A 257 -6.22 10.34 5.41
N PHE A 258 -7.13 11.25 5.74
CA PHE A 258 -8.07 11.87 4.81
C PHE A 258 -7.85 13.38 4.81
N VAL A 259 -7.39 13.94 3.69
CA VAL A 259 -7.09 15.35 3.54
C VAL A 259 -8.17 15.99 2.67
N GLU A 260 -9.12 16.65 3.32
CA GLU A 260 -10.31 17.21 2.69
C GLU A 260 -10.03 18.49 1.90
N PHE A 261 -11.01 18.95 1.12
CA PHE A 261 -10.89 20.15 0.31
C PHE A 261 -10.48 21.39 1.14
N GLY A 262 -9.35 21.99 0.76
CA GLY A 262 -8.73 23.12 1.45
C GLY A 262 -7.90 22.76 2.69
N GLY A 263 -7.82 21.48 3.07
CA GLY A 263 -6.82 20.98 4.01
C GLY A 263 -5.44 20.92 3.36
N THR A 264 -4.37 21.01 4.17
CA THR A 264 -2.98 20.88 3.69
C THR A 264 -2.24 19.78 4.43
N ILE A 265 -1.59 18.88 3.69
CA ILE A 265 -0.65 17.91 4.25
C ILE A 265 0.75 18.10 3.66
N SER A 266 1.81 17.81 4.43
CA SER A 266 3.20 17.88 3.94
C SER A 266 4.07 16.77 4.52
N ASN A 267 5.10 16.36 3.79
CA ASN A 267 6.13 15.41 4.23
C ASN A 267 5.56 14.06 4.74
N VAL A 268 4.78 13.36 3.92
CA VAL A 268 4.07 12.15 4.38
C VAL A 268 4.85 10.88 4.06
N THR A 269 4.88 9.92 4.98
CA THR A 269 5.32 8.54 4.68
C THR A 269 4.13 7.60 4.82
N VAL A 270 3.77 6.91 3.74
CA VAL A 270 2.73 5.89 3.70
C VAL A 270 3.40 4.51 3.63
N GLY A 271 3.42 3.83 4.77
CA GLY A 271 4.01 2.51 4.99
C GLY A 271 3.06 1.35 4.71
N PHE A 272 3.32 0.22 5.38
CA PHE A 272 2.67 -1.06 5.13
C PHE A 272 1.16 -0.99 5.44
N PHE A 273 0.32 -1.19 4.42
CA PHE A 273 -1.13 -0.97 4.49
C PHE A 273 -1.54 0.42 5.00
N GLY A 274 -0.71 1.44 4.79
CA GLY A 274 -1.11 2.84 4.96
C GLY A 274 -1.98 3.32 3.80
N TYR A 275 -3.02 4.10 4.09
CA TYR A 275 -3.92 4.70 3.10
C TYR A 275 -3.96 6.23 3.26
N LEU A 276 -3.55 6.97 2.24
CA LEU A 276 -3.71 8.42 2.17
C LEU A 276 -4.75 8.78 1.10
N GLU A 277 -5.83 9.43 1.49
CA GLU A 277 -6.76 10.09 0.57
C GLU A 277 -6.54 11.59 0.56
N LEU A 278 -6.32 12.13 -0.64
CA LEU A 278 -5.97 13.51 -0.87
C LEU A 278 -7.01 14.18 -1.77
N ASN A 279 -7.93 14.92 -1.15
CA ASN A 279 -8.89 15.84 -1.80
C ASN A 279 -8.49 17.32 -1.64
N GLY A 280 -7.54 17.62 -0.74
CA GLY A 280 -6.97 18.94 -0.48
C GLY A 280 -5.64 19.22 -1.21
N THR A 281 -4.68 19.84 -0.53
CA THR A 281 -3.33 20.13 -1.05
C THR A 281 -2.27 19.32 -0.34
N ALA A 282 -1.37 18.67 -1.08
CA ALA A 282 -0.15 18.08 -0.54
C ALA A 282 1.09 18.87 -0.97
N LYS A 283 2.07 19.02 -0.07
CA LYS A 283 3.33 19.75 -0.31
C LYS A 283 4.55 18.95 0.14
N GLY A 284 5.73 19.34 -0.33
CA GLY A 284 6.98 18.67 0.05
C GLY A 284 7.05 17.24 -0.50
N ASN A 285 7.65 16.32 0.26
CA ASN A 285 7.86 14.96 -0.21
C ASN A 285 6.77 14.02 0.32
N ILE A 286 6.15 13.22 -0.53
CA ILE A 286 5.30 12.09 -0.11
C ILE A 286 6.04 10.81 -0.49
N GLN A 287 6.32 9.93 0.46
CA GLN A 287 6.83 8.59 0.17
C GLN A 287 5.68 7.58 0.27
N ILE A 288 5.48 6.80 -0.79
CA ILE A 288 4.57 5.65 -0.83
C ILE A 288 5.44 4.40 -0.90
N ALA A 289 5.58 3.70 0.23
CA ALA A 289 6.35 2.46 0.33
C ALA A 289 5.57 1.25 -0.22
N SER A 290 6.22 0.08 -0.24
CA SER A 290 5.54 -1.20 -0.56
C SER A 290 4.26 -1.38 0.26
N ASP A 291 3.18 -1.77 -0.42
CA ASP A 291 1.85 -2.01 0.15
C ASP A 291 1.18 -0.76 0.79
N GLY A 292 1.77 0.43 0.60
CA GLY A 292 1.15 1.73 0.87
C GLY A 292 0.34 2.24 -0.31
N TYR A 293 -0.72 3.01 -0.04
CA TYR A 293 -1.65 3.52 -1.06
C TYR A 293 -1.92 5.02 -0.95
N LEU A 294 -1.93 5.71 -2.11
CA LEU A 294 -2.34 7.11 -2.25
C LEU A 294 -3.50 7.26 -3.27
N SER A 295 -4.65 7.76 -2.80
CA SER A 295 -5.77 8.20 -3.63
C SER A 295 -5.72 9.72 -3.79
N VAL A 296 -5.61 10.24 -5.01
CA VAL A 296 -5.65 11.69 -5.27
C VAL A 296 -6.93 12.05 -6.03
N GLY A 297 -7.82 12.79 -5.38
CA GLY A 297 -9.07 13.27 -5.95
C GLY A 297 -8.86 14.30 -7.06
N ASN A 298 -9.81 14.39 -8.01
CA ASN A 298 -9.70 15.24 -9.21
C ASN A 298 -9.43 16.73 -8.92
N ALA A 299 -9.91 17.26 -7.79
CA ALA A 299 -9.76 18.66 -7.40
C ALA A 299 -8.55 18.93 -6.49
N ALA A 300 -7.82 17.88 -6.09
CA ALA A 300 -6.67 18.00 -5.23
C ALA A 300 -5.46 18.61 -5.94
N LYS A 301 -4.47 19.05 -5.18
CA LYS A 301 -3.24 19.63 -5.72
C LYS A 301 -2.00 19.03 -5.09
N ILE A 302 -1.01 18.69 -5.91
CA ILE A 302 0.33 18.30 -5.46
C ILE A 302 1.28 19.46 -5.76
N GLU A 303 1.90 20.01 -4.72
CA GLU A 303 2.93 21.06 -4.76
C GLU A 303 4.27 20.48 -4.25
N GLY A 304 4.67 19.34 -4.80
CA GLY A 304 5.76 18.53 -4.26
C GLY A 304 6.08 17.31 -5.13
N VAL A 305 6.87 16.39 -4.56
CA VAL A 305 7.30 15.14 -5.21
C VAL A 305 6.70 13.96 -4.44
N VAL A 306 6.06 13.03 -5.16
CA VAL A 306 5.68 11.73 -4.62
C VAL A 306 6.74 10.70 -5.02
N ALA A 307 7.57 10.27 -4.09
CA ALA A 307 8.43 9.11 -4.25
C ALA A 307 7.57 7.84 -4.12
N LEU A 308 7.41 7.10 -5.22
CA LEU A 308 6.67 5.85 -5.27
C LEU A 308 7.67 4.71 -5.31
N ASP A 309 7.77 3.94 -4.23
CA ASP A 309 8.62 2.75 -4.15
C ASP A 309 7.96 1.56 -4.85
N ALA A 310 8.76 0.67 -5.45
CA ALA A 310 8.24 -0.55 -6.07
C ALA A 310 7.43 -1.40 -5.07
N GLY A 311 6.17 -1.68 -5.43
CA GLY A 311 5.18 -2.33 -4.57
C GLY A 311 4.18 -1.36 -3.91
N GLY A 312 4.48 -0.06 -3.88
CA GLY A 312 3.52 0.98 -3.52
C GLY A 312 2.48 1.20 -4.63
N SER A 313 1.40 1.91 -4.32
CA SER A 313 0.33 2.19 -5.30
C SER A 313 -0.25 3.60 -5.16
N MET A 314 -0.58 4.22 -6.29
CA MET A 314 -1.03 5.61 -6.37
C MET A 314 -2.00 5.82 -7.53
N THR A 315 -3.18 6.36 -7.25
CA THR A 315 -4.11 6.85 -8.26
C THR A 315 -4.11 8.38 -8.28
N ILE A 316 -3.89 8.98 -9.45
CA ILE A 316 -3.84 10.43 -9.65
C ILE A 316 -4.66 10.86 -10.87
N GLY A 317 -5.29 12.03 -10.82
CA GLY A 317 -6.02 12.61 -11.95
C GLY A 317 -5.11 13.36 -12.93
N LEU A 318 -5.68 13.69 -14.10
CA LEU A 318 -4.97 14.36 -15.21
C LEU A 318 -4.35 15.72 -14.85
N SER A 319 -4.89 16.43 -13.85
CA SER A 319 -4.62 17.86 -13.62
C SER A 319 -4.10 18.23 -12.23
N ASN A 320 -3.74 17.26 -11.38
CA ASN A 320 -3.33 17.54 -9.99
C ASN A 320 -1.97 18.24 -9.84
N GLY A 321 -1.11 18.19 -10.87
CA GLY A 321 0.22 18.80 -10.87
C GLY A 321 1.24 18.05 -10.01
N GLY A 322 2.34 18.72 -9.69
CA GLY A 322 3.46 18.14 -8.92
C GLY A 322 4.28 17.15 -9.74
N SER A 323 5.08 16.35 -9.05
CA SER A 323 5.89 15.28 -9.64
C SER A 323 5.67 13.94 -8.95
N VAL A 324 5.84 12.84 -9.68
CA VAL A 324 5.95 11.47 -9.16
C VAL A 324 7.31 10.93 -9.58
N ASP A 325 8.14 10.55 -8.61
CA ASP A 325 9.44 9.95 -8.83
C ASP A 325 9.34 8.44 -8.56
N LEU A 326 9.57 7.63 -9.59
CA LEU A 326 9.50 6.17 -9.51
C LEU A 326 10.80 5.64 -8.92
N ILE A 327 10.74 5.03 -7.74
CA ILE A 327 11.92 4.60 -6.99
C ILE A 327 12.16 3.10 -7.22
N GLY A 328 13.31 2.78 -7.78
CA GLY A 328 13.68 1.42 -8.19
C GLY A 328 13.05 1.02 -9.53
N ASP A 329 13.01 -0.29 -9.79
CA ASP A 329 12.40 -0.87 -10.99
C ASP A 329 11.11 -1.62 -10.61
N ASN A 330 10.21 -1.83 -11.58
CA ASN A 330 8.96 -2.60 -11.47
C ASN A 330 7.84 -1.87 -10.72
N ASN A 331 7.83 -0.54 -10.74
CA ASN A 331 6.70 0.25 -10.24
C ASN A 331 5.46 0.02 -11.11
N SER A 332 4.55 -0.87 -10.68
CA SER A 332 3.28 -1.14 -11.38
C SER A 332 2.06 -0.46 -10.77
N GLY A 333 2.25 0.36 -9.74
CA GLY A 333 1.18 0.93 -8.93
C GLY A 333 0.69 2.32 -9.35
N LEU A 334 1.31 2.97 -10.34
CA LEU A 334 0.91 4.32 -10.78
C LEU A 334 -0.23 4.26 -11.81
N ILE A 335 -1.38 4.82 -11.43
CA ILE A 335 -2.59 4.91 -12.25
C ILE A 335 -2.96 6.38 -12.46
N ILE A 336 -2.96 6.81 -13.72
CA ILE A 336 -3.49 8.10 -14.16
C ILE A 336 -4.96 7.90 -14.52
N SER A 337 -5.86 8.53 -13.76
CA SER A 337 -7.31 8.37 -13.82
C SER A 337 -8.02 9.58 -14.43
N GLY A 338 -9.31 9.40 -14.72
CA GLY A 338 -10.20 10.48 -15.15
C GLY A 338 -10.35 10.65 -16.67
N TYR A 339 -9.59 9.89 -17.48
CA TYR A 339 -9.73 9.92 -18.94
C TYR A 339 -11.10 9.39 -19.40
N ALA A 340 -11.55 8.21 -18.95
CA ALA A 340 -12.85 7.65 -19.34
C ALA A 340 -14.09 8.35 -18.77
N LYS A 341 -13.97 9.08 -17.65
CA LYS A 341 -15.11 9.80 -17.03
C LYS A 341 -15.51 11.05 -17.82
N ASN A 342 -14.56 11.67 -18.53
CA ASN A 342 -14.85 12.74 -19.49
C ASN A 342 -15.28 12.17 -20.85
N ARG A 343 -16.49 11.59 -20.94
CA ARG A 343 -17.03 11.12 -22.24
C ARG A 343 -17.18 12.25 -23.28
N ASP A 344 -17.21 13.51 -22.83
CA ASP A 344 -17.20 14.70 -23.68
C ASP A 344 -15.79 15.05 -24.22
N ALA A 345 -14.71 14.47 -23.66
CA ALA A 345 -13.32 14.73 -24.06
C ALA A 345 -12.81 13.85 -25.22
N LEU A 346 -13.66 12.98 -25.79
CA LEU A 346 -13.35 12.26 -27.04
C LEU A 346 -13.16 13.20 -28.27
N GLY A 347 -13.25 14.52 -28.08
CA GLY A 347 -12.95 15.56 -29.06
C GLY A 347 -11.87 16.58 -28.67
N THR A 348 -11.15 16.42 -27.55
CA THR A 348 -10.08 17.36 -27.14
C THR A 348 -8.74 16.69 -26.85
N ASN A 349 -7.65 17.38 -27.15
CA ASN A 349 -6.32 16.97 -26.74
C ASN A 349 -6.19 17.10 -25.22
N THR A 350 -5.60 16.09 -24.59
CA THR A 350 -5.41 15.97 -23.15
C THR A 350 -3.93 16.02 -22.82
N SER A 351 -3.56 16.75 -21.77
CA SER A 351 -2.20 16.74 -21.22
C SER A 351 -2.26 16.43 -19.74
N VAL A 352 -1.46 15.46 -19.29
CA VAL A 352 -1.23 15.18 -17.88
C VAL A 352 -0.29 16.23 -17.33
N THR A 353 -0.69 16.93 -16.27
CA THR A 353 0.11 18.03 -15.69
C THR A 353 1.15 17.56 -14.68
N THR A 354 1.02 16.32 -14.18
CA THR A 354 1.99 15.66 -13.31
C THR A 354 3.25 15.30 -14.09
N VAL A 355 4.42 15.66 -13.55
CA VAL A 355 5.73 15.27 -14.07
C VAL A 355 6.08 13.88 -13.54
N ILE A 356 6.48 12.94 -14.40
CA ILE A 356 6.92 11.60 -13.97
C ILE A 356 8.43 11.49 -14.17
N SER A 357 9.16 11.06 -13.15
CA SER A 357 10.61 10.79 -13.19
C SER A 357 10.93 9.39 -12.67
N GLY A 358 12.20 8.99 -12.73
CA GLY A 358 12.66 7.68 -12.25
C GLY A 358 12.37 6.49 -13.17
N PHE A 359 11.53 6.66 -14.21
CA PHE A 359 11.15 5.61 -15.15
C PHE A 359 12.37 4.92 -15.77
N SER A 360 12.56 3.64 -15.45
CA SER A 360 13.81 2.91 -15.72
C SER A 360 13.87 2.21 -17.08
N GLY A 361 12.73 1.82 -17.65
CA GLY A 361 12.61 1.14 -18.95
C GLY A 361 13.36 -0.20 -19.06
N SER A 362 13.76 -0.79 -17.93
CA SER A 362 14.81 -1.83 -17.85
C SER A 362 14.56 -3.09 -18.71
N ALA A 363 13.31 -3.57 -18.78
CA ALA A 363 12.77 -4.47 -19.82
C ALA A 363 11.24 -4.53 -19.66
N ALA A 364 10.45 -4.92 -20.67
CA ALA A 364 9.01 -4.71 -20.62
C ALA A 364 8.24 -5.44 -19.51
N ASP A 365 8.68 -6.64 -19.14
CA ASP A 365 8.17 -7.44 -18.04
C ASP A 365 8.92 -7.19 -16.71
N SER A 366 9.97 -6.35 -16.73
CA SER A 366 10.74 -5.94 -15.55
C SER A 366 10.90 -4.41 -15.37
N SER A 367 10.03 -3.61 -15.99
CA SER A 367 10.05 -2.14 -16.03
C SER A 367 8.91 -1.57 -15.22
N ASP A 368 9.06 -0.31 -14.83
CA ASP A 368 7.95 0.51 -14.36
C ASP A 368 6.83 0.59 -15.41
N LYS A 369 5.60 0.76 -14.92
CA LYS A 369 4.36 0.83 -15.71
C LYS A 369 3.55 2.02 -15.23
N VAL A 370 3.15 2.87 -16.17
CA VAL A 370 2.23 3.98 -15.94
C VAL A 370 0.92 3.63 -16.64
N THR A 371 -0.11 3.32 -15.86
CA THR A 371 -1.43 2.95 -16.39
C THR A 371 -2.24 4.22 -16.64
N ILE A 372 -2.90 4.35 -17.79
CA ILE A 372 -3.89 5.41 -18.03
C ILE A 372 -5.28 4.76 -18.03
N ASP A 373 -5.98 4.88 -16.91
CA ASP A 373 -7.32 4.32 -16.75
C ASP A 373 -8.28 4.89 -17.81
N GLY A 374 -8.88 3.97 -18.57
CA GLY A 374 -9.78 4.27 -19.68
C GLY A 374 -9.15 4.44 -21.06
N LEU A 375 -7.81 4.45 -21.19
CA LEU A 375 -7.14 4.54 -22.49
C LEU A 375 -6.65 3.17 -22.95
N LYS A 376 -7.34 2.57 -23.92
CA LYS A 376 -6.98 1.25 -24.47
C LYS A 376 -5.88 1.33 -25.53
N ALA A 377 -4.92 0.39 -25.51
CA ALA A 377 -3.80 0.40 -26.44
C ALA A 377 -4.26 0.38 -27.91
N GLY A 378 -5.32 -0.38 -28.23
CA GLY A 378 -5.87 -0.51 -29.58
C GLY A 378 -6.51 0.76 -30.17
N ILE A 379 -6.66 1.85 -29.40
CA ILE A 379 -7.10 3.16 -29.93
C ILE A 379 -5.96 4.16 -30.12
N VAL A 380 -4.72 3.80 -29.79
CA VAL A 380 -3.52 4.60 -30.07
C VAL A 380 -3.10 4.38 -31.52
N SER A 381 -3.10 5.45 -32.32
CA SER A 381 -2.81 5.42 -33.76
C SER A 381 -1.31 5.58 -34.06
N SER A 382 -0.60 6.34 -33.24
CA SER A 382 0.86 6.48 -33.26
C SER A 382 1.36 7.08 -31.96
N VAL A 383 2.67 6.99 -31.71
CA VAL A 383 3.32 7.61 -30.56
C VAL A 383 4.49 8.45 -31.04
N SER A 384 4.68 9.64 -30.47
CA SER A 384 5.80 10.53 -30.81
C SER A 384 6.36 11.24 -29.58
N TYR A 385 7.60 11.73 -29.73
CA TYR A 385 8.29 12.53 -28.73
C TYR A 385 8.48 13.95 -29.31
N PRO A 386 7.83 15.00 -28.77
CA PRO A 386 8.05 16.37 -29.23
C PRO A 386 9.41 16.92 -28.76
N ASP A 387 9.91 16.42 -27.62
CA ASP A 387 11.21 16.73 -27.02
C ASP A 387 11.74 15.47 -26.29
N ASP A 388 12.58 15.63 -25.26
CA ASP A 388 13.21 14.51 -24.53
C ASP A 388 12.39 14.03 -23.32
N ASP A 389 11.51 14.88 -22.79
CA ASP A 389 10.81 14.74 -21.52
C ASP A 389 9.28 14.56 -21.69
N HIS A 390 8.79 14.42 -22.91
CA HIS A 390 7.37 14.24 -23.20
C HIS A 390 7.11 13.12 -24.20
N ILE A 391 5.96 12.46 -24.04
CA ILE A 391 5.44 11.44 -24.94
C ILE A 391 4.00 11.80 -25.32
N ILE A 392 3.71 11.79 -26.62
CA ILE A 392 2.39 12.05 -27.19
C ILE A 392 1.83 10.74 -27.75
N LEU A 393 0.73 10.27 -27.17
CA LEU A 393 -0.09 9.19 -27.67
C LEU A 393 -1.15 9.80 -28.60
N GLN A 394 -0.97 9.67 -29.92
CA GLN A 394 -1.98 10.05 -30.90
C GLN A 394 -3.05 8.96 -30.97
N LEU A 395 -4.31 9.34 -31.13
CA LEU A 395 -5.45 8.43 -31.08
C LEU A 395 -6.13 8.28 -32.46
N LEU A 396 -6.92 7.21 -32.64
CA LEU A 396 -7.63 6.93 -33.90
C LEU A 396 -8.74 7.94 -34.25
N ASN A 397 -9.24 8.68 -33.26
CA ASN A 397 -10.19 9.79 -33.45
C ASN A 397 -9.52 11.12 -33.84
N GLY A 398 -8.19 11.19 -33.87
CA GLY A 398 -7.41 12.40 -34.19
C GLY A 398 -7.14 13.33 -33.01
N THR A 399 -7.46 12.96 -31.77
CA THR A 399 -6.99 13.68 -30.57
C THR A 399 -5.72 13.03 -30.01
N SER A 400 -5.09 13.69 -29.03
CA SER A 400 -3.87 13.18 -28.38
C SER A 400 -3.95 13.16 -26.85
N VAL A 401 -3.19 12.26 -26.22
CA VAL A 401 -2.84 12.32 -24.79
C VAL A 401 -1.34 12.59 -24.67
N THR A 402 -0.95 13.63 -23.93
CA THR A 402 0.45 13.97 -23.67
C THR A 402 0.80 13.66 -22.22
N LEU A 403 1.88 12.92 -22.00
CA LEU A 403 2.47 12.71 -20.67
C LEU A 403 3.78 13.49 -20.56
N ASN A 404 4.06 14.02 -19.38
CA ASN A 404 5.36 14.58 -19.01
C ASN A 404 6.13 13.49 -18.24
N MET A 405 7.18 12.95 -18.88
CA MET A 405 7.99 11.83 -18.41
C MET A 405 9.47 12.13 -18.68
N ILE A 406 10.22 12.51 -17.64
CA ILE A 406 11.60 12.98 -17.77
C ILE A 406 12.50 11.90 -18.38
N GLY A 407 13.24 12.25 -19.44
CA GLY A 407 14.18 11.37 -20.13
C GLY A 407 13.57 10.21 -20.93
N ILE A 408 12.24 10.14 -21.09
CA ILE A 408 11.52 9.01 -21.69
C ILE A 408 11.96 8.66 -23.12
N LYS A 409 12.52 9.63 -23.84
CA LYS A 409 13.07 9.43 -25.19
C LYS A 409 14.43 8.72 -25.20
N GLN A 410 15.21 8.86 -24.13
CA GLN A 410 16.50 8.18 -23.94
C GLN A 410 16.31 6.79 -23.33
N THR A 411 15.42 6.66 -22.35
CA THR A 411 15.09 5.36 -21.74
C THR A 411 14.35 4.44 -22.71
N GLY A 412 13.52 5.02 -23.58
CA GLY A 412 12.66 4.28 -24.49
C GLY A 412 11.41 3.71 -23.80
N TYR A 413 10.49 3.18 -24.61
CA TYR A 413 9.34 2.41 -24.14
C TYR A 413 9.12 1.17 -25.02
N SER A 414 8.39 0.19 -24.49
CA SER A 414 7.81 -0.91 -25.24
C SER A 414 6.30 -0.88 -25.11
N LEU A 415 5.57 -0.76 -26.22
CA LEU A 415 4.11 -0.94 -26.25
C LEU A 415 3.77 -2.44 -26.41
N GLY A 416 2.70 -2.88 -25.77
CA GLY A 416 2.15 -4.23 -25.76
C GLY A 416 0.79 -4.24 -25.05
N SER A 417 0.39 -5.36 -24.43
CA SER A 417 -0.92 -5.47 -23.75
C SER A 417 -0.93 -6.45 -22.57
N ASP A 418 -1.50 -6.03 -21.43
CA ASP A 418 -1.93 -6.91 -20.33
C ASP A 418 -3.23 -7.67 -20.66
N ALA A 419 -3.78 -8.38 -19.67
CA ALA A 419 -5.03 -9.14 -19.81
C ALA A 419 -6.28 -8.29 -20.11
N ASN A 420 -6.22 -6.97 -19.96
CA ASN A 420 -7.30 -6.02 -20.26
C ASN A 420 -7.04 -5.23 -21.56
N GLY A 421 -5.89 -5.44 -22.22
CA GLY A 421 -5.49 -4.76 -23.45
C GLY A 421 -4.38 -3.70 -23.30
N ASP A 422 -3.64 -3.65 -22.19
CA ASP A 422 -2.84 -2.48 -21.79
C ASP A 422 -1.33 -2.79 -21.47
N LEU A 423 -0.33 -2.46 -22.32
CA LEU A 423 1.06 -2.14 -21.87
C LEU A 423 2.34 -2.74 -22.57
N THR A 424 2.74 -4.03 -22.43
CA THR A 424 4.19 -4.42 -22.40
C THR A 424 4.73 -5.55 -23.34
N MET A 425 5.99 -5.47 -23.89
CA MET A 425 6.83 -6.60 -24.44
C MET A 425 8.34 -6.31 -24.76
N ILE A 426 9.31 -7.22 -24.45
CA ILE A 426 10.62 -7.39 -25.17
C ILE A 426 11.08 -8.89 -25.19
N VAL A 427 11.70 -9.28 -26.31
CA VAL A 427 12.33 -10.58 -26.62
C VAL A 427 13.78 -10.33 -27.09
N CYS A 428 14.74 -11.29 -27.08
CA CYS A 428 15.99 -11.22 -27.89
C CYS A 428 16.94 -12.45 -27.92
N PHE A 429 17.98 -12.39 -28.77
CA PHE A 429 19.17 -13.26 -28.78
C PHE A 429 20.33 -12.68 -27.97
N LEU A 430 21.21 -13.50 -27.39
CA LEU A 430 22.43 -12.99 -26.74
C LEU A 430 23.64 -12.96 -27.70
N THR A 431 24.63 -12.11 -27.40
CA THR A 431 25.93 -12.01 -28.08
C THR A 431 26.58 -13.38 -28.32
N GLY A 432 27.17 -13.58 -29.50
CA GLY A 432 27.83 -14.81 -29.91
C GLY A 432 26.88 -15.91 -30.41
N THR A 433 25.58 -15.63 -30.53
CA THR A 433 24.60 -16.52 -31.17
C THR A 433 24.83 -16.54 -32.68
N MET A 434 25.04 -17.72 -33.27
CA MET A 434 25.34 -17.84 -34.70
C MET A 434 24.07 -18.00 -35.53
N ILE A 435 23.72 -16.99 -36.32
CA ILE A 435 22.59 -17.00 -37.24
C ILE A 435 23.00 -17.61 -38.58
N LYS A 436 22.13 -18.44 -39.16
CA LYS A 436 22.38 -19.04 -40.48
C LYS A 436 22.16 -18.03 -41.61
N MET A 437 23.23 -17.71 -42.31
CA MET A 437 23.18 -16.79 -43.44
C MET A 437 22.98 -17.52 -44.77
N GLY A 438 22.70 -16.76 -45.82
CA GLY A 438 22.68 -17.25 -47.20
C GLY A 438 24.01 -17.83 -47.70
N LYS A 439 25.11 -17.62 -46.95
CA LYS A 439 26.43 -18.25 -47.09
C LYS A 439 27.08 -18.35 -45.71
N GLY A 440 27.22 -19.55 -45.15
CA GLY A 440 27.82 -19.73 -43.82
C GLY A 440 26.92 -19.23 -42.67
N ASP A 441 27.54 -18.92 -41.54
CA ASP A 441 26.91 -18.60 -40.27
C ASP A 441 27.59 -17.31 -39.76
N CYS A 442 26.83 -16.36 -39.22
CA CYS A 442 27.32 -15.05 -38.77
C CYS A 442 26.89 -14.82 -37.31
N ALA A 443 27.74 -14.19 -36.50
CA ALA A 443 27.36 -13.84 -35.13
C ALA A 443 26.28 -12.75 -35.16
N VAL A 444 25.30 -12.80 -34.26
CA VAL A 444 24.14 -11.90 -34.30
C VAL A 444 24.52 -10.42 -34.19
N GLU A 445 25.57 -10.13 -33.42
CA GLU A 445 26.18 -8.81 -33.24
C GLU A 445 26.83 -8.24 -34.51
N ASP A 446 27.24 -9.09 -35.45
CA ASP A 446 27.91 -8.68 -36.70
C ASP A 446 26.90 -8.42 -37.85
N ILE A 447 25.64 -8.84 -37.72
CA ILE A 447 24.64 -8.79 -38.80
C ILE A 447 24.22 -7.35 -39.09
N GLN A 448 24.18 -6.98 -40.37
CA GLN A 448 23.82 -5.64 -40.82
C GLN A 448 22.51 -5.65 -41.63
N VAL A 449 21.82 -4.50 -41.61
CA VAL A 449 20.64 -4.30 -42.48
C VAL A 449 21.06 -4.40 -43.95
N GLY A 450 20.38 -5.26 -44.69
CA GLY A 450 20.74 -5.63 -46.06
C GLY A 450 21.31 -7.03 -46.21
N ASP A 451 21.76 -7.67 -45.12
CA ASP A 451 22.24 -9.04 -45.17
C ASP A 451 21.12 -10.04 -45.51
N MET A 452 21.51 -11.16 -46.12
CA MET A 452 20.59 -12.21 -46.54
C MET A 452 20.65 -13.38 -45.55
N VAL A 453 19.68 -13.45 -44.64
CA VAL A 453 19.51 -14.55 -43.67
C VAL A 453 18.81 -15.72 -44.35
N LEU A 454 19.17 -16.95 -43.96
CA LEU A 454 18.51 -18.17 -44.41
C LEU A 454 17.30 -18.45 -43.51
N THR A 455 16.10 -18.36 -44.08
CA THR A 455 14.84 -18.62 -43.39
C THR A 455 14.30 -20.02 -43.74
N TYR A 456 13.48 -20.57 -42.85
CA TYR A 456 12.69 -21.77 -43.09
C TYR A 456 11.26 -21.36 -43.42
N ASP A 457 10.72 -21.85 -44.53
CA ASP A 457 9.31 -21.75 -44.85
C ASP A 457 8.60 -23.02 -44.31
N PRO A 458 7.74 -22.91 -43.29
CA PRO A 458 7.06 -24.05 -42.69
C PRO A 458 5.95 -24.63 -43.58
N GLN A 459 5.38 -23.85 -44.51
CA GLN A 459 4.32 -24.29 -45.42
C GLN A 459 4.90 -25.14 -46.55
N THR A 460 5.92 -24.64 -47.25
CA THR A 460 6.58 -25.39 -48.34
C THR A 460 7.65 -26.37 -47.82
N LYS A 461 8.06 -26.23 -46.54
CA LYS A 461 9.17 -26.97 -45.90
C LYS A 461 10.52 -26.74 -46.59
N THR A 462 10.67 -25.60 -47.27
CA THR A 462 11.90 -25.24 -48.01
C THR A 462 12.74 -24.18 -47.29
N LYS A 463 13.90 -23.89 -47.87
CA LYS A 463 14.84 -22.86 -47.41
C LYS A 463 14.76 -21.66 -48.34
N VAL A 464 14.42 -20.51 -47.80
CA VAL A 464 14.32 -19.24 -48.53
C VAL A 464 15.42 -18.31 -47.99
N LYS A 465 15.83 -17.31 -48.78
CA LYS A 465 16.67 -16.22 -48.28
C LYS A 465 15.82 -14.97 -48.20
N LYS A 466 15.77 -14.33 -47.03
CA LYS A 466 15.13 -13.03 -46.86
C LYS A 466 16.15 -12.00 -46.41
N LYS A 467 15.90 -10.75 -46.77
CA LYS A 467 16.75 -9.63 -46.41
C LYS A 467 16.46 -9.20 -44.98
N VAL A 468 17.52 -8.89 -44.23
CA VAL A 468 17.42 -8.20 -42.93
C VAL A 468 17.04 -6.75 -43.20
N VAL A 469 15.92 -6.30 -42.63
CA VAL A 469 15.38 -4.93 -42.78
C VAL A 469 15.63 -4.06 -41.56
N TRP A 470 15.83 -4.67 -40.39
CA TRP A 470 16.15 -3.96 -39.16
C TRP A 470 17.04 -4.82 -38.26
N VAL A 471 17.91 -4.17 -37.49
CA VAL A 471 18.75 -4.73 -36.44
C VAL A 471 18.69 -3.76 -35.25
N GLY A 472 18.60 -4.28 -34.04
CA GLY A 472 18.63 -3.48 -32.80
C GLY A 472 19.33 -4.24 -31.69
N HIS A 473 19.96 -3.52 -30.77
CA HIS A 473 20.67 -4.09 -29.62
C HIS A 473 20.42 -3.30 -28.33
N GLN A 474 20.60 -3.96 -27.18
CA GLN A 474 20.42 -3.37 -25.84
C GLN A 474 21.16 -4.24 -24.80
N THR A 475 21.46 -3.70 -23.62
CA THR A 475 22.08 -4.45 -22.51
C THR A 475 21.03 -4.81 -21.45
N ALA A 476 20.91 -6.09 -21.09
CA ALA A 476 20.13 -6.55 -19.93
C ALA A 476 20.96 -6.50 -18.64
N ARG A 477 20.29 -6.26 -17.52
CA ARG A 477 20.82 -6.42 -16.15
C ARG A 477 19.85 -7.24 -15.32
N VAL A 478 20.37 -8.18 -14.55
CA VAL A 478 19.58 -9.09 -13.72
C VAL A 478 19.18 -8.41 -12.42
N ASN A 479 17.91 -8.58 -12.01
CA ASN A 479 17.43 -8.25 -10.68
C ASN A 479 17.12 -9.54 -9.88
N PRO A 480 18.03 -10.02 -9.02
CA PRO A 480 17.88 -11.29 -8.30
C PRO A 480 16.82 -11.26 -7.19
N LYS A 481 16.13 -10.13 -6.97
CA LYS A 481 14.99 -10.03 -6.03
C LYS A 481 13.67 -10.50 -6.65
N LEU A 482 13.60 -10.58 -7.97
CA LEU A 482 12.40 -11.01 -8.70
C LEU A 482 12.39 -12.54 -8.89
N THR A 483 11.25 -13.08 -9.32
CA THR A 483 11.14 -14.46 -9.80
C THR A 483 11.95 -14.65 -11.09
N ASP A 484 12.46 -15.86 -11.35
CA ASP A 484 13.41 -16.11 -12.45
C ASP A 484 12.94 -15.65 -13.83
N ASP A 485 11.63 -15.74 -14.08
CA ASP A 485 10.97 -15.32 -15.33
C ASP A 485 10.88 -13.79 -15.52
N LEU A 486 11.06 -13.02 -14.43
CA LEU A 486 11.04 -11.55 -14.42
C LEU A 486 12.41 -10.94 -14.04
N ALA A 487 13.30 -11.74 -13.46
CA ALA A 487 14.62 -11.33 -12.97
C ALA A 487 15.63 -10.99 -14.09
N GLY A 488 15.26 -11.17 -15.37
CA GLY A 488 16.11 -10.85 -16.52
C GLY A 488 17.21 -11.87 -16.81
N TYR A 489 17.22 -13.05 -16.16
CA TYR A 489 18.18 -14.11 -16.48
C TYR A 489 18.01 -14.63 -17.91
N PRO A 490 19.09 -14.93 -18.64
CA PRO A 490 18.98 -15.54 -19.96
C PRO A 490 18.65 -17.03 -19.82
N VAL A 491 17.86 -17.56 -20.76
CA VAL A 491 17.60 -19.00 -20.86
C VAL A 491 18.71 -19.63 -21.69
N ARG A 492 19.44 -20.58 -21.10
CA ARG A 492 20.39 -21.44 -21.82
C ARG A 492 19.72 -22.74 -22.23
N ILE A 493 19.79 -23.03 -23.52
CA ILE A 493 19.43 -24.33 -24.11
C ILE A 493 20.74 -25.04 -24.42
N VAL A 494 21.03 -26.14 -23.73
CA VAL A 494 22.29 -26.87 -23.92
C VAL A 494 22.36 -27.53 -25.29
N LYS A 495 23.58 -27.72 -25.79
CA LYS A 495 23.85 -28.51 -26.99
C LYS A 495 23.15 -29.87 -26.95
N ASP A 496 22.63 -30.29 -28.10
CA ASP A 496 21.91 -31.56 -28.29
C ASP A 496 20.60 -31.70 -27.47
N ALA A 497 20.06 -30.63 -26.88
CA ALA A 497 18.85 -30.66 -26.04
C ALA A 497 17.62 -31.24 -26.74
N PHE A 498 17.28 -30.78 -27.94
CA PHE A 498 16.09 -31.22 -28.69
C PHE A 498 16.34 -32.52 -29.44
N LYS A 499 17.48 -32.58 -30.15
CA LYS A 499 17.99 -33.77 -30.85
C LYS A 499 19.48 -33.60 -31.11
N LYS A 500 20.16 -34.65 -31.58
CA LYS A 500 21.57 -34.55 -31.95
C LYS A 500 21.78 -33.44 -32.99
N GLY A 501 22.65 -32.47 -32.69
CA GLY A 501 22.93 -31.28 -33.47
C GLY A 501 21.95 -30.11 -33.29
N VAL A 502 21.00 -30.18 -32.34
CA VAL A 502 19.98 -29.14 -32.13
C VAL A 502 19.76 -28.83 -30.64
N PRO A 503 20.20 -27.65 -30.16
CA PRO A 503 21.16 -26.75 -30.82
C PRO A 503 22.53 -27.43 -31.00
N ASN A 504 23.36 -26.91 -31.90
CA ASN A 504 24.66 -27.50 -32.28
C ASN A 504 25.82 -27.11 -31.33
N LYS A 505 25.62 -26.02 -30.59
CA LYS A 505 26.31 -25.54 -29.39
C LYS A 505 25.26 -25.14 -28.35
N ASP A 506 25.67 -24.65 -27.18
CA ASP A 506 24.71 -24.04 -26.25
C ASP A 506 24.17 -22.73 -26.86
N LEU A 507 22.85 -22.59 -26.91
CA LEU A 507 22.13 -21.40 -27.36
C LEU A 507 21.70 -20.57 -26.15
N LEU A 508 21.85 -19.25 -26.22
CA LEU A 508 21.45 -18.29 -25.20
C LEU A 508 20.46 -17.27 -25.79
N ILE A 509 19.28 -17.18 -25.17
CA ILE A 509 18.18 -16.31 -25.58
C ILE A 509 17.45 -15.76 -24.34
N THR A 510 16.66 -14.69 -24.47
CA THR A 510 15.83 -14.21 -23.36
C THR A 510 14.63 -15.13 -23.11
N ALA A 511 13.99 -14.98 -21.95
CA ALA A 511 12.88 -15.81 -21.48
C ALA A 511 11.72 -15.93 -22.49
N GLU A 512 11.35 -14.85 -23.17
CA GLU A 512 10.22 -14.82 -24.09
C GLU A 512 10.55 -15.21 -25.54
N HIS A 513 11.81 -15.51 -25.86
CA HIS A 513 12.21 -15.81 -27.23
C HIS A 513 11.63 -17.14 -27.71
N CYS A 514 10.93 -17.12 -28.84
CA CYS A 514 10.20 -18.27 -29.34
C CYS A 514 11.07 -19.23 -30.15
N LEU A 515 10.95 -20.51 -29.79
CA LEU A 515 11.50 -21.64 -30.52
C LEU A 515 10.45 -22.17 -31.49
N PHE A 516 10.86 -22.51 -32.71
CA PHE A 516 9.97 -23.15 -33.68
C PHE A 516 9.92 -24.67 -33.47
N ILE A 517 8.74 -25.16 -33.07
CA ILE A 517 8.49 -26.56 -32.70
C ILE A 517 7.16 -26.97 -33.35
N ASP A 518 7.20 -28.03 -34.15
CA ASP A 518 6.03 -28.68 -34.78
C ASP A 518 4.99 -27.72 -35.38
N GLY A 519 5.47 -26.69 -36.09
CA GLY A 519 4.64 -25.71 -36.80
C GLY A 519 4.20 -24.51 -35.98
N HIS A 520 4.71 -24.35 -34.76
CA HIS A 520 4.34 -23.28 -33.83
C HIS A 520 5.57 -22.58 -33.25
N PHE A 521 5.37 -21.37 -32.73
CA PHE A 521 6.35 -20.65 -31.92
C PHE A 521 6.03 -20.82 -30.43
N ILE A 522 6.98 -21.34 -29.63
CA ILE A 522 6.82 -21.56 -28.17
C ILE A 522 7.90 -20.77 -27.41
N PRO A 523 7.53 -19.88 -26.46
CA PRO A 523 8.49 -19.11 -25.65
C PRO A 523 9.45 -20.00 -24.85
N ALA A 524 10.74 -19.65 -24.83
CA ALA A 524 11.79 -20.45 -24.20
C ALA A 524 11.55 -20.72 -22.70
N ARG A 525 11.02 -19.74 -21.95
CA ARG A 525 10.69 -19.87 -20.52
C ARG A 525 9.75 -21.04 -20.23
N MET A 526 8.83 -21.32 -21.15
CA MET A 526 7.81 -22.36 -20.97
C MET A 526 8.37 -23.78 -21.11
N LEU A 527 9.64 -23.89 -21.54
CA LEU A 527 10.35 -25.14 -21.76
C LEU A 527 11.49 -25.36 -20.74
N VAL A 528 11.62 -24.49 -19.73
CA VAL A 528 12.68 -24.53 -18.71
C VAL A 528 12.53 -25.74 -17.76
N ASN A 529 13.14 -26.86 -18.12
CA ASN A 529 13.13 -28.10 -17.33
C ASN A 529 14.25 -28.20 -16.27
N GLY A 530 15.08 -27.17 -16.12
CA GLY A 530 16.18 -27.13 -15.13
C GLY A 530 17.36 -28.07 -15.45
N ARG A 531 17.31 -28.84 -16.54
CA ARG A 531 18.36 -29.78 -16.98
C ARG A 531 19.00 -29.34 -18.30
N SER A 532 18.25 -29.49 -19.40
CA SER A 532 18.68 -29.16 -20.75
C SER A 532 18.28 -27.74 -21.18
N ILE A 533 17.28 -27.16 -20.51
CA ILE A 533 16.84 -25.78 -20.69
C ILE A 533 16.69 -25.15 -19.30
N TYR A 534 17.44 -24.10 -19.00
CA TYR A 534 17.50 -23.50 -17.67
C TYR A 534 17.90 -22.01 -17.69
N TYR A 535 17.48 -21.25 -16.68
CA TYR A 535 17.94 -19.88 -16.45
C TYR A 535 19.40 -19.87 -15.99
N ASP A 536 20.26 -19.13 -16.68
CA ASP A 536 21.69 -19.10 -16.37
C ASP A 536 22.03 -18.01 -15.35
N TYR A 537 21.99 -18.38 -14.07
CA TYR A 537 22.31 -17.48 -12.97
C TYR A 537 23.79 -17.01 -12.93
N SER A 538 24.68 -17.57 -13.76
CA SER A 538 26.08 -17.09 -13.83
C SER A 538 26.24 -15.78 -14.61
N MET A 539 25.18 -15.33 -15.30
CA MET A 539 25.16 -14.11 -16.11
C MET A 539 24.27 -13.06 -15.44
N THR A 540 24.87 -12.04 -14.82
CA THR A 540 24.15 -10.94 -14.16
C THR A 540 23.95 -9.70 -15.05
N SER A 541 24.64 -9.63 -16.19
CA SER A 541 24.41 -8.66 -17.25
C SER A 541 24.90 -9.21 -18.59
N TYR A 542 24.24 -8.84 -19.69
CA TYR A 542 24.58 -9.31 -21.04
C TYR A 542 24.02 -8.38 -22.11
N ASP A 543 24.73 -8.30 -23.25
CA ASP A 543 24.21 -7.63 -24.44
C ASP A 543 23.35 -8.58 -25.27
N TYR A 544 22.29 -8.04 -25.85
CA TYR A 544 21.30 -8.78 -26.61
C TYR A 544 20.89 -8.05 -27.89
N TYR A 545 20.52 -8.84 -28.90
CA TYR A 545 20.34 -8.41 -30.28
C TYR A 545 19.08 -8.99 -30.92
N HIS A 546 18.49 -8.21 -31.83
CA HIS A 546 17.42 -8.61 -32.71
C HIS A 546 17.77 -8.39 -34.18
N ILE A 547 17.20 -9.25 -35.02
CA ILE A 547 17.17 -9.08 -36.48
C ILE A 547 15.73 -9.25 -36.97
N GLU A 548 15.25 -8.33 -37.80
CA GLU A 548 13.98 -8.44 -38.52
C GLU A 548 14.24 -8.73 -39.99
N THR A 549 13.50 -9.68 -40.56
CA THR A 549 13.43 -9.90 -42.00
C THR A 549 12.19 -9.26 -42.62
N GLU A 550 12.17 -9.11 -43.95
CA GLU A 550 11.08 -8.49 -44.72
C GLU A 550 9.67 -8.85 -44.21
N ASP A 551 9.40 -10.14 -44.02
CA ASP A 551 8.29 -10.66 -43.20
C ASP A 551 8.83 -11.37 -41.96
N HIS A 552 8.01 -11.51 -40.91
CA HIS A 552 8.34 -12.38 -39.77
C HIS A 552 8.65 -13.78 -40.30
N SER A 553 9.73 -14.39 -39.82
CA SER A 553 10.26 -15.62 -40.39
C SER A 553 10.80 -16.57 -39.34
N VAL A 554 10.77 -17.87 -39.64
CA VAL A 554 11.55 -18.85 -38.89
C VAL A 554 12.99 -18.79 -39.38
N ILE A 555 13.96 -18.64 -38.48
CA ILE A 555 15.40 -18.58 -38.78
C ILE A 555 16.16 -19.66 -38.00
N TRP A 556 17.43 -19.88 -38.35
CA TRP A 556 18.31 -20.78 -37.57
C TRP A 556 19.28 -19.98 -36.70
N ALA A 557 19.24 -20.22 -35.39
CA ALA A 557 20.16 -19.69 -34.39
C ALA A 557 20.87 -20.86 -33.68
N ASP A 558 22.20 -20.94 -33.76
CA ASP A 558 23.03 -22.06 -33.27
C ASP A 558 22.49 -23.45 -33.68
N GLY A 559 21.89 -23.54 -34.87
CA GLY A 559 21.29 -24.76 -35.42
C GLY A 559 19.89 -25.11 -34.91
N MET A 560 19.35 -24.39 -33.91
CA MET A 560 17.94 -24.43 -33.53
C MET A 560 17.11 -23.57 -34.48
N LEU A 561 15.84 -23.91 -34.71
CA LEU A 561 14.90 -23.04 -35.41
C LEU A 561 14.21 -22.12 -34.40
N THR A 562 14.22 -20.82 -34.65
CA THR A 562 13.69 -19.77 -33.76
C THR A 562 12.95 -18.71 -34.58
N GLU A 563 12.32 -17.75 -33.90
CA GLU A 563 11.73 -16.59 -34.56
C GLU A 563 12.78 -15.55 -35.01
N SER A 564 12.44 -14.76 -36.04
CA SER A 564 13.02 -13.43 -36.24
C SER A 564 12.22 -12.41 -35.43
N TYR A 565 12.67 -11.16 -35.33
CA TYR A 565 11.85 -10.12 -34.73
C TYR A 565 10.54 -9.89 -35.49
N LEU A 566 9.48 -9.58 -34.75
CA LEU A 566 8.17 -9.13 -35.23
C LEU A 566 7.92 -7.72 -34.68
N ASN A 567 7.81 -6.71 -35.55
CA ASN A 567 7.59 -5.32 -35.12
C ASN A 567 6.15 -5.08 -34.60
N THR A 568 5.89 -5.43 -33.35
CA THR A 568 4.63 -5.10 -32.66
C THR A 568 4.65 -3.70 -32.02
N GLY A 569 5.57 -2.82 -32.43
CA GLY A 569 5.66 -1.43 -31.95
C GLY A 569 6.67 -1.19 -30.81
N ASN A 570 7.45 -2.20 -30.42
CA ASN A 570 8.48 -2.11 -29.36
C ASN A 570 9.92 -1.84 -29.86
N ARG A 571 10.13 -1.51 -31.15
CA ARG A 571 11.44 -1.17 -31.72
C ARG A 571 12.16 0.02 -31.06
N TYR A 572 11.43 0.86 -30.33
CA TYR A 572 11.97 2.07 -29.71
C TYR A 572 12.82 1.77 -28.47
N GLY A 573 12.68 0.60 -27.84
CA GLY A 573 13.49 0.15 -26.70
C GLY A 573 14.89 -0.39 -27.05
N PHE A 574 15.40 -0.11 -28.27
CA PHE A 574 16.67 -0.63 -28.78
C PHE A 574 17.57 0.49 -29.31
N ASN A 575 18.86 0.39 -29.00
CA ASN A 575 19.88 1.27 -29.60
C ASN A 575 19.98 1.02 -31.11
N ARG A 576 20.10 2.12 -31.87
CA ARG A 576 20.22 2.12 -33.33
C ARG A 576 21.61 2.59 -33.74
N ASP A 577 22.39 1.72 -34.40
CA ASP A 577 23.67 2.09 -35.03
C ASP A 577 23.51 2.86 -36.37
N GLN A 578 22.29 3.30 -36.70
CA GLN A 578 21.97 3.89 -38.01
C GLN A 578 21.96 5.42 -38.00
N LYS A 579 22.72 6.01 -38.94
CA LYS A 579 22.75 7.47 -39.20
C LYS A 579 21.65 7.96 -40.16
N VAL A 580 20.61 7.17 -40.41
CA VAL A 580 19.56 7.49 -41.39
C VAL A 580 18.19 7.22 -40.79
N VAL A 581 17.29 8.20 -40.90
CA VAL A 581 15.89 8.06 -40.49
C VAL A 581 15.13 7.23 -41.53
N VAL A 582 14.90 5.95 -41.22
CA VAL A 582 13.96 5.12 -41.95
C VAL A 582 12.54 5.44 -41.45
N LEU A 583 11.61 5.71 -42.36
CA LEU A 583 10.17 5.80 -42.02
C LEU A 583 9.74 4.47 -41.40
N ASP A 584 9.30 4.47 -40.14
CA ASP A 584 9.04 3.22 -39.42
C ASP A 584 7.88 2.47 -40.08
N PRO A 585 8.08 1.22 -40.56
CA PRO A 585 7.01 0.41 -41.14
C PRO A 585 5.91 0.13 -40.11
N LYS A 586 4.70 -0.06 -40.64
CA LYS A 586 3.46 -0.35 -39.91
C LYS A 586 3.66 -1.40 -38.81
N VAL A 587 3.07 -1.13 -37.63
CA VAL A 587 2.97 -2.08 -36.52
C VAL A 587 2.26 -3.36 -36.98
N LYS A 588 2.85 -4.49 -36.64
CA LYS A 588 2.42 -5.86 -36.95
C LYS A 588 1.74 -6.51 -35.73
N THR A 589 1.02 -7.61 -35.96
CA THR A 589 0.32 -8.40 -34.94
C THR A 589 0.68 -9.88 -35.06
N TRP A 590 0.60 -10.62 -33.96
CA TRP A 590 0.87 -12.06 -33.96
C TRP A 590 -0.16 -12.85 -34.77
N GLU A 591 -1.41 -12.37 -34.80
CA GLU A 591 -2.55 -13.00 -35.45
C GLU A 591 -2.52 -12.87 -36.98
N GLN A 592 -1.92 -11.79 -37.51
CA GLN A 592 -1.95 -11.48 -38.95
C GLN A 592 -0.60 -11.62 -39.64
N ASP A 593 0.50 -11.29 -38.95
CA ASP A 593 1.81 -11.08 -39.58
C ASP A 593 2.86 -12.13 -39.17
N ALA A 594 2.53 -13.06 -38.27
CA ALA A 594 3.51 -14.03 -37.77
C ALA A 594 3.79 -15.18 -38.76
N ALA A 595 5.04 -15.66 -38.79
CA ALA A 595 5.46 -16.75 -39.68
C ALA A 595 4.71 -18.05 -39.39
N VAL A 596 4.40 -18.30 -38.12
CA VAL A 596 3.51 -19.33 -37.60
C VAL A 596 2.82 -18.83 -36.32
N PRO A 597 1.72 -19.46 -35.88
CA PRO A 597 1.05 -19.08 -34.64
C PRO A 597 1.94 -19.22 -33.40
N LEU A 598 1.78 -18.29 -32.46
CA LEU A 598 2.25 -18.42 -31.10
C LEU A 598 1.48 -19.56 -30.39
N MET A 599 2.18 -20.38 -29.62
CA MET A 599 1.63 -21.52 -28.90
C MET A 599 2.00 -21.43 -27.42
N VAL A 600 1.00 -21.07 -26.62
CA VAL A 600 1.06 -20.94 -25.16
C VAL A 600 -0.01 -21.79 -24.48
N GLU A 601 -0.68 -22.67 -25.23
CA GLU A 601 -1.71 -23.57 -24.72
C GLU A 601 -1.05 -24.69 -23.91
N ARG A 602 -1.44 -24.83 -22.65
CA ARG A 602 -0.78 -25.70 -21.68
C ARG A 602 -0.70 -27.15 -22.16
N SER A 603 -1.76 -27.73 -22.71
CA SER A 603 -1.80 -29.16 -23.07
C SER A 603 -0.78 -29.52 -24.17
N VAL A 604 -0.55 -28.59 -25.11
CA VAL A 604 0.51 -28.73 -26.13
C VAL A 604 1.90 -28.49 -25.53
N VAL A 605 2.11 -27.40 -24.79
CA VAL A 605 3.45 -27.04 -24.31
C VAL A 605 3.95 -27.98 -23.21
N GLU A 606 3.07 -28.47 -22.33
CA GLU A 606 3.38 -29.46 -21.31
C GLU A 606 3.85 -30.79 -21.93
N ALA A 607 3.29 -31.20 -23.08
CA ALA A 607 3.76 -32.40 -23.79
C ALA A 607 5.20 -32.23 -24.32
N VAL A 608 5.50 -31.07 -24.94
CA VAL A 608 6.84 -30.72 -25.44
C VAL A 608 7.85 -30.66 -24.29
N PHE A 609 7.50 -29.98 -23.19
CA PHE A 609 8.30 -29.90 -21.97
C PHE A 609 8.65 -31.29 -21.44
N ASN A 610 7.65 -32.16 -21.29
CA ASN A 610 7.81 -33.51 -20.74
C ASN A 610 8.72 -34.39 -21.61
N ASP A 611 8.65 -34.27 -22.94
CA ASP A 611 9.53 -35.04 -23.83
C ASP A 611 10.98 -34.52 -23.83
N LEU A 612 11.17 -33.21 -23.64
CA LEU A 612 12.50 -32.61 -23.43
C LEU A 612 13.13 -33.03 -22.09
N ASP A 613 12.36 -33.08 -21.00
CA ASP A 613 12.86 -33.56 -19.71
C ASP A 613 13.20 -35.06 -19.74
N LYS A 614 12.28 -35.92 -20.22
CA LYS A 614 12.55 -37.37 -20.41
C LYS A 614 13.84 -37.59 -21.22
N ARG A 615 14.05 -36.77 -22.25
CA ARG A 615 15.27 -36.79 -23.07
C ARG A 615 16.50 -36.35 -22.28
N ALA A 616 16.43 -35.27 -21.52
CA ALA A 616 17.52 -34.78 -20.68
C ALA A 616 17.93 -35.81 -19.60
N VAL A 617 16.95 -36.44 -18.94
CA VAL A 617 17.16 -37.56 -18.02
C VAL A 617 17.85 -38.73 -18.71
N LYS A 618 17.41 -39.12 -19.92
CA LYS A 618 18.06 -40.17 -20.73
C LYS A 618 19.49 -39.81 -21.16
N GLN A 619 19.79 -38.52 -21.35
CA GLN A 619 21.14 -37.99 -21.58
C GLN A 619 21.99 -37.90 -20.29
N LYS A 620 21.43 -38.21 -19.11
CA LYS A 620 22.05 -38.06 -17.79
C LYS A 620 22.46 -36.63 -17.46
N LEU A 621 21.72 -35.64 -17.98
CA LEU A 621 21.89 -34.24 -17.59
C LEU A 621 21.37 -34.05 -16.17
N LEU A 622 22.21 -33.50 -15.29
CA LEU A 622 21.85 -33.21 -13.90
C LEU A 622 20.81 -32.08 -13.84
N LEU A 623 19.96 -32.14 -12.82
CA LEU A 623 19.09 -31.02 -12.47
C LEU A 623 19.97 -29.96 -11.81
N ARG A 624 19.94 -28.74 -12.34
CA ARG A 624 20.88 -27.68 -11.93
C ARG A 624 20.39 -26.91 -10.71
N ASN A 625 19.07 -26.82 -10.53
CA ASN A 625 18.40 -26.12 -9.44
C ASN A 625 17.27 -26.99 -8.89
N GLU A 626 17.51 -27.74 -7.82
CA GLU A 626 16.44 -28.44 -7.08
C GLU A 626 15.77 -27.44 -6.12
N ARG A 627 14.62 -26.89 -6.54
CA ARG A 627 13.72 -26.12 -5.68
C ARG A 627 12.62 -27.02 -5.16
N HIS A 628 12.58 -27.24 -3.86
CA HIS A 628 11.52 -28.01 -3.22
C HIS A 628 10.45 -27.05 -2.67
N PHE A 629 9.32 -26.99 -3.37
CA PHE A 629 8.16 -26.21 -2.93
C PHE A 629 7.19 -27.10 -2.14
N THR A 630 6.75 -26.61 -0.98
CA THR A 630 5.61 -27.18 -0.27
C THR A 630 4.35 -26.44 -0.71
N PHE A 631 3.43 -27.16 -1.36
CA PHE A 631 2.15 -26.63 -1.82
C PHE A 631 1.03 -26.87 -0.80
N SER A 632 0.03 -25.98 -0.79
CA SER A 632 -1.21 -26.17 -0.04
C SER A 632 -2.40 -25.61 -0.82
N ASN A 633 -3.59 -26.20 -0.64
CA ASN A 633 -4.83 -25.64 -1.18
C ASN A 633 -5.56 -24.74 -0.16
N ASP A 634 -5.05 -24.64 1.08
CA ASP A 634 -5.59 -23.73 2.08
C ASP A 634 -5.23 -22.26 1.72
N PRO A 635 -6.22 -21.38 1.47
CA PRO A 635 -5.96 -19.97 1.22
C PRO A 635 -5.52 -19.20 2.46
N ALA A 636 -5.66 -19.74 3.68
CA ALA A 636 -5.67 -18.97 4.93
C ALA A 636 -6.57 -17.72 4.79
N LEU A 637 -7.80 -17.96 4.33
CA LEU A 637 -8.76 -16.89 4.06
C LEU A 637 -9.25 -16.29 5.38
N TYR A 638 -9.12 -14.98 5.49
CA TYR A 638 -9.77 -14.16 6.52
C TYR A 638 -10.28 -12.86 5.89
N LEU A 639 -11.15 -12.16 6.62
CA LEU A 639 -11.57 -10.81 6.27
C LEU A 639 -10.84 -9.82 7.16
N LEU A 640 -10.44 -8.69 6.60
CA LEU A 640 -10.01 -7.53 7.36
C LEU A 640 -11.09 -6.45 7.23
N THR A 641 -11.63 -5.94 8.33
CA THR A 641 -12.60 -4.82 8.25
C THR A 641 -11.91 -3.48 7.97
N GLU A 642 -12.68 -2.44 7.66
CA GLU A 642 -12.16 -1.07 7.56
C GLU A 642 -11.65 -0.48 8.90
N GLU A 643 -11.99 -1.13 10.03
CA GLU A 643 -11.39 -0.92 11.36
C GLU A 643 -10.13 -1.78 11.59
N GLY A 644 -9.64 -2.50 10.59
CA GLY A 644 -8.47 -3.37 10.71
C GLY A 644 -8.69 -4.62 11.57
N GLU A 645 -9.94 -5.02 11.83
CA GLU A 645 -10.23 -6.23 12.60
C GLU A 645 -10.12 -7.48 11.71
N GLU A 646 -9.33 -8.46 12.13
CA GLU A 646 -9.20 -9.74 11.45
C GLU A 646 -10.35 -10.70 11.83
N ILE A 647 -11.33 -10.83 10.94
CA ILE A 647 -12.46 -11.73 11.08
C ILE A 647 -12.14 -13.06 10.39
N TYR A 648 -11.91 -14.08 11.21
CA TYR A 648 -11.70 -15.46 10.76
C TYR A 648 -13.04 -16.15 10.47
N GLN A 649 -13.01 -17.17 9.60
CA GLN A 649 -14.20 -17.93 9.21
C GLN A 649 -14.95 -18.50 10.43
N SER A 650 -16.26 -18.23 10.52
CA SER A 650 -17.11 -18.76 11.60
C SER A 650 -17.59 -20.18 11.29
N ARG A 651 -17.84 -20.49 10.01
CA ARG A 651 -18.09 -21.84 9.50
C ARG A 651 -17.85 -21.95 7.99
N VAL A 652 -17.81 -23.18 7.49
CA VAL A 652 -17.75 -23.51 6.06
C VAL A 652 -18.90 -24.47 5.75
N GLU A 653 -19.67 -24.16 4.72
CA GLU A 653 -20.82 -24.93 4.23
C GLU A 653 -20.64 -25.18 2.73
N ASP A 654 -20.34 -26.43 2.34
CA ASP A 654 -20.00 -26.83 0.97
C ASP A 654 -18.94 -25.92 0.29
N ASP A 655 -19.36 -25.06 -0.64
CA ASP A 655 -18.51 -24.13 -1.37
C ASP A 655 -18.53 -22.70 -0.80
N ARG A 656 -19.15 -22.48 0.37
CA ARG A 656 -19.31 -21.17 1.01
C ARG A 656 -18.55 -21.09 2.32
N VAL A 657 -17.73 -20.06 2.44
CA VAL A 657 -17.12 -19.66 3.72
C VAL A 657 -17.99 -18.54 4.31
N ILE A 658 -18.35 -18.68 5.58
CA ILE A 658 -19.22 -17.75 6.29
C ILE A 658 -18.40 -17.07 7.40
N PHE A 659 -18.58 -15.76 7.52
CA PHE A 659 -17.94 -14.91 8.52
C PHE A 659 -19.03 -14.14 9.28
N THR A 660 -18.80 -13.87 10.56
CA THR A 660 -19.68 -13.03 11.37
C THR A 660 -19.00 -11.68 11.55
N LEU A 661 -19.56 -10.64 10.94
CA LEU A 661 -19.03 -9.28 10.96
C LEU A 661 -19.61 -8.47 12.12
N PRO A 662 -18.85 -7.49 12.67
CA PRO A 662 -19.37 -6.52 13.63
C PRO A 662 -20.58 -5.73 13.09
N ALA A 663 -21.30 -5.08 14.00
CA ALA A 663 -22.33 -4.12 13.65
C ALA A 663 -21.74 -2.97 12.79
N ASN A 664 -22.53 -2.46 11.85
CA ASN A 664 -22.21 -1.33 10.97
C ASN A 664 -21.01 -1.43 10.02
N THR A 665 -20.25 -2.54 9.95
CA THR A 665 -19.18 -2.73 8.95
C THR A 665 -19.70 -2.46 7.53
N GLN A 666 -19.14 -1.47 6.85
CA GLN A 666 -19.48 -1.07 5.47
C GLN A 666 -18.54 -1.68 4.44
N ASN A 667 -17.26 -1.85 4.80
CA ASN A 667 -16.23 -2.35 3.90
C ASN A 667 -15.34 -3.40 4.56
N ILE A 668 -14.92 -4.38 3.76
CA ILE A 668 -13.97 -5.42 4.15
C ILE A 668 -12.92 -5.65 3.04
N TYR A 669 -11.81 -6.30 3.39
CA TYR A 669 -10.85 -6.85 2.46
C TYR A 669 -10.81 -8.37 2.60
N LEU A 670 -10.95 -9.09 1.49
CA LEU A 670 -10.78 -10.54 1.44
C LEU A 670 -9.28 -10.84 1.33
N VAL A 671 -8.68 -11.32 2.43
CA VAL A 671 -7.23 -11.58 2.50
C VAL A 671 -6.96 -13.08 2.38
N SER A 672 -6.03 -13.46 1.52
CA SER A 672 -5.67 -14.85 1.23
C SER A 672 -4.22 -14.96 0.73
N ARG A 673 -3.62 -16.15 0.88
CA ARG A 673 -2.41 -16.54 0.15
C ARG A 673 -2.63 -16.33 -1.35
N LYS A 674 -1.56 -15.96 -2.05
CA LYS A 674 -1.55 -15.81 -3.52
C LYS A 674 -0.40 -16.59 -4.14
N SER A 675 -0.58 -17.07 -5.36
CA SER A 675 0.48 -17.71 -6.16
C SER A 675 0.18 -17.54 -7.64
N ARG A 676 1.20 -17.67 -8.50
CA ARG A 676 1.03 -17.63 -9.96
C ARG A 676 0.85 -19.04 -10.50
N PRO A 677 -0.07 -19.30 -11.44
CA PRO A 677 -0.24 -20.62 -12.05
C PRO A 677 1.07 -21.23 -12.58
N CYS A 678 1.92 -20.42 -13.23
CA CYS A 678 3.25 -20.83 -13.70
C CYS A 678 4.18 -21.39 -12.60
N ASP A 679 4.03 -20.96 -11.34
CA ASP A 679 4.90 -21.38 -10.24
C ASP A 679 4.43 -22.70 -9.59
N VAL A 680 3.13 -22.97 -9.66
CA VAL A 680 2.47 -24.08 -8.94
C VAL A 680 2.01 -25.22 -9.85
N ILE A 681 1.85 -24.95 -11.14
CA ILE A 681 1.58 -25.94 -12.20
C ILE A 681 2.89 -26.34 -12.89
N GLY A 682 3.74 -25.35 -13.18
CA GLY A 682 5.01 -25.53 -13.89
C GLY A 682 5.20 -24.49 -15.01
N PRO A 683 6.42 -24.36 -15.55
CA PRO A 683 6.79 -23.29 -16.49
C PRO A 683 5.98 -23.33 -17.80
N PHE A 684 5.49 -24.51 -18.20
CA PHE A 684 4.63 -24.72 -19.37
C PHE A 684 3.21 -24.14 -19.23
N GLU A 685 2.87 -23.55 -18.08
CA GLU A 685 1.69 -22.71 -17.90
C GLU A 685 2.02 -21.24 -18.18
N ASN A 686 1.30 -20.63 -19.13
CA ASN A 686 1.57 -19.27 -19.58
C ASN A 686 1.10 -18.21 -18.57
N ASN A 687 0.10 -18.54 -17.74
CA ASN A 687 -0.53 -17.59 -16.86
C ASN A 687 0.37 -17.20 -15.67
N ARG A 688 0.88 -15.95 -15.72
CA ARG A 688 1.75 -15.32 -14.72
C ARG A 688 1.00 -14.42 -13.72
N HIS A 689 -0.34 -14.39 -13.73
CA HIS A 689 -1.08 -13.55 -12.78
C HIS A 689 -1.03 -14.15 -11.37
N SER A 690 -0.76 -13.31 -10.36
CA SER A 690 -0.89 -13.70 -8.95
C SER A 690 -2.37 -13.78 -8.57
N PHE A 691 -2.84 -14.97 -8.28
CA PHE A 691 -4.22 -15.23 -7.87
C PHE A 691 -4.30 -15.64 -6.40
N GLY A 692 -5.26 -15.04 -5.69
CA GLY A 692 -5.71 -15.46 -4.37
C GLY A 692 -6.78 -16.53 -4.48
N ILE A 693 -8.04 -16.12 -4.38
CA ILE A 693 -9.25 -16.97 -4.46
C ILE A 693 -10.16 -16.53 -5.62
N LEU A 694 -10.84 -17.50 -6.24
CA LEU A 694 -11.90 -17.24 -7.23
C LEU A 694 -13.23 -17.15 -6.51
N VAL A 695 -13.78 -15.95 -6.42
CA VAL A 695 -15.00 -15.66 -5.68
C VAL A 695 -16.20 -15.74 -6.63
N GLY A 696 -17.20 -16.52 -6.21
CA GLY A 696 -18.55 -16.55 -6.78
C GLY A 696 -19.49 -15.68 -5.97
N GLN A 697 -20.75 -16.10 -5.82
CA GLN A 697 -21.76 -15.30 -5.15
C GLN A 697 -21.36 -14.90 -3.72
N VAL A 698 -21.45 -13.60 -3.43
CA VAL A 698 -21.31 -13.05 -2.08
C VAL A 698 -22.65 -12.49 -1.63
N SER A 699 -23.07 -12.84 -0.41
CA SER A 699 -24.32 -12.36 0.17
C SER A 699 -24.15 -12.01 1.64
N VAL A 700 -24.69 -10.86 2.06
CA VAL A 700 -24.92 -10.56 3.47
C VAL A 700 -26.17 -11.31 3.94
N LEU A 701 -26.12 -11.95 5.09
CA LEU A 701 -27.22 -12.66 5.72
C LEU A 701 -27.64 -11.91 7.00
N ASN A 702 -28.92 -11.58 7.10
CA ASN A 702 -29.53 -10.99 8.29
C ASN A 702 -30.90 -11.62 8.59
N GLU A 703 -31.62 -11.09 9.58
CA GLU A 703 -32.95 -11.57 9.99
C GLU A 703 -34.05 -11.44 8.91
N HIS A 704 -33.82 -10.68 7.84
CA HIS A 704 -34.73 -10.51 6.71
C HIS A 704 -34.36 -11.35 5.47
N GLY A 705 -33.17 -11.96 5.44
CA GLY A 705 -32.74 -12.90 4.40
C GLY A 705 -31.33 -12.66 3.88
N ALA A 706 -31.08 -13.11 2.65
CA ALA A 706 -29.79 -13.01 1.97
C ALA A 706 -29.80 -11.88 0.92
N TYR A 707 -28.92 -10.91 1.09
CA TYR A 707 -28.76 -9.74 0.23
C TYR A 707 -27.48 -9.87 -0.61
N PRO A 708 -27.57 -10.01 -1.96
CA PRO A 708 -26.41 -10.25 -2.79
C PRO A 708 -25.58 -8.99 -2.97
N ILE A 709 -24.28 -9.09 -2.70
CA ILE A 709 -23.30 -8.06 -3.09
C ILE A 709 -22.85 -8.38 -4.51
N THR A 710 -22.93 -7.39 -5.40
CA THR A 710 -22.62 -7.57 -6.84
C THR A 710 -21.58 -6.58 -7.38
N LYS A 711 -21.16 -5.61 -6.55
CA LYS A 711 -20.27 -4.50 -6.94
C LYS A 711 -18.90 -4.97 -7.46
N TYR A 712 -18.33 -6.03 -6.88
CA TYR A 712 -17.07 -6.65 -7.35
C TYR A 712 -17.19 -7.34 -8.73
N LEU A 713 -18.39 -7.73 -9.17
CA LEU A 713 -18.62 -8.22 -10.54
C LEU A 713 -18.88 -7.08 -11.52
N GLN A 714 -19.44 -5.96 -11.06
CA GLN A 714 -19.84 -4.83 -11.88
C GLN A 714 -18.67 -3.86 -12.14
N GLN A 715 -18.00 -3.40 -11.10
CA GLN A 715 -16.90 -2.42 -11.20
C GLN A 715 -15.60 -3.09 -11.66
N GLU A 716 -15.01 -2.64 -12.77
CA GLU A 716 -13.78 -3.25 -13.32
C GLU A 716 -12.51 -2.86 -12.55
N ASP A 717 -12.46 -1.64 -12.03
CA ASP A 717 -11.34 -1.01 -11.31
C ASP A 717 -11.32 -1.28 -9.79
N LEU A 718 -12.07 -2.27 -9.29
CA LEU A 718 -12.17 -2.52 -7.85
C LEU A 718 -10.85 -3.09 -7.26
N GLN A 719 -10.31 -2.41 -6.24
CA GLN A 719 -8.97 -2.67 -5.68
C GLN A 719 -8.75 -4.14 -5.29
N GLY A 720 -7.64 -4.71 -5.76
CA GLY A 720 -7.20 -6.06 -5.42
C GLY A 720 -8.00 -7.19 -6.08
N TRP A 721 -8.94 -6.86 -6.96
CA TRP A 721 -9.62 -7.82 -7.83
C TRP A 721 -8.96 -7.90 -9.20
N SER A 722 -8.93 -9.09 -9.78
CA SER A 722 -8.28 -9.39 -11.06
C SER A 722 -9.31 -9.82 -12.11
N VAL A 723 -8.90 -10.69 -13.04
CA VAL A 723 -9.68 -11.19 -14.18
C VAL A 723 -11.05 -11.74 -13.75
N LYS A 724 -12.08 -11.37 -14.50
CA LYS A 724 -13.42 -11.98 -14.45
C LYS A 724 -13.41 -13.18 -15.41
N GLU A 725 -13.34 -14.41 -14.89
CA GLU A 725 -13.33 -15.62 -15.77
C GLU A 725 -14.67 -15.81 -16.47
N GLN A 726 -15.77 -15.47 -15.79
CA GLN A 726 -17.14 -15.48 -16.29
C GLN A 726 -17.88 -14.31 -15.62
N SER A 727 -19.03 -13.88 -16.13
CA SER A 727 -19.78 -12.74 -15.57
C SER A 727 -20.27 -12.92 -14.11
N LEU A 728 -20.11 -14.14 -13.55
CA LEU A 728 -20.48 -14.51 -12.20
C LEU A 728 -19.27 -14.73 -11.25
N TYR A 729 -18.03 -14.79 -11.77
CA TYR A 729 -16.85 -15.19 -11.01
C TYR A 729 -15.67 -14.24 -11.22
N ARG A 730 -14.98 -13.88 -10.14
CA ARG A 730 -13.81 -12.98 -10.22
C ARG A 730 -12.69 -13.38 -9.26
N TRP A 731 -11.46 -13.36 -9.76
CA TRP A 731 -10.27 -13.61 -8.95
C TRP A 731 -9.91 -12.44 -8.05
N THR A 732 -9.37 -12.72 -6.87
CA THR A 732 -8.65 -11.76 -6.03
C THR A 732 -7.13 -11.83 -6.27
N GLN A 733 -6.39 -10.81 -5.84
CA GLN A 733 -4.91 -10.74 -5.91
C GLN A 733 -4.24 -10.96 -4.55
N GLY A 734 -4.92 -11.67 -3.63
CA GLY A 734 -4.48 -11.98 -2.27
C GLY A 734 -4.95 -10.98 -1.19
N CYS A 735 -5.33 -9.76 -1.57
CA CYS A 735 -6.07 -8.83 -0.71
C CYS A 735 -7.02 -8.04 -1.61
N ALA A 736 -8.33 -8.17 -1.44
CA ALA A 736 -9.33 -7.59 -2.35
C ALA A 736 -10.44 -6.85 -1.61
N PHE A 737 -10.62 -5.56 -1.94
CA PHE A 737 -11.58 -4.67 -1.31
C PHE A 737 -13.01 -5.00 -1.74
N LEU A 738 -13.89 -5.28 -0.78
CA LEU A 738 -15.30 -5.53 -1.02
C LEU A 738 -16.16 -4.54 -0.21
N PRO A 739 -16.77 -3.54 -0.89
CA PRO A 739 -17.80 -2.71 -0.28
C PRO A 739 -19.08 -3.54 -0.14
N LEU A 740 -19.68 -3.52 1.05
CA LEU A 740 -20.86 -4.30 1.39
C LEU A 740 -22.17 -3.57 1.06
N ASP A 741 -22.13 -2.23 0.96
CA ASP A 741 -23.26 -1.33 0.66
C ASP A 741 -24.51 -1.55 1.57
N VAL A 742 -24.30 -1.98 2.83
CA VAL A 742 -25.36 -2.27 3.82
C VAL A 742 -25.54 -1.14 4.84
N TYR A 743 -26.65 -0.42 4.70
CA TYR A 743 -27.03 0.66 5.61
C TYR A 743 -27.58 0.11 6.94
N ASN A 744 -27.08 0.64 8.05
CA ASN A 744 -27.57 0.48 9.43
C ASN A 744 -27.81 -0.98 9.87
N MET A 745 -26.71 -1.70 10.12
CA MET A 745 -26.75 -2.99 10.80
C MET A 745 -26.46 -2.77 12.29
N ASP A 746 -27.50 -2.55 13.09
CA ASP A 746 -27.40 -2.27 14.54
C ASP A 746 -26.83 -3.46 15.35
N HIS A 747 -26.70 -4.63 14.73
CA HIS A 747 -26.23 -5.88 15.32
C HIS A 747 -25.22 -6.58 14.39
N SER A 748 -24.43 -7.52 14.92
CA SER A 748 -23.54 -8.35 14.11
C SER A 748 -24.33 -9.16 13.08
N PHE A 749 -23.84 -9.21 11.85
CA PHE A 749 -24.47 -9.89 10.72
C PHE A 749 -23.50 -10.89 10.09
N GLU A 750 -23.98 -11.78 9.24
CA GLU A 750 -23.10 -12.74 8.57
C GLU A 750 -22.87 -12.36 7.11
N ILE A 751 -21.71 -12.74 6.57
CA ILE A 751 -21.44 -12.69 5.13
C ILE A 751 -21.07 -14.09 4.66
N SER A 752 -21.74 -14.55 3.61
CA SER A 752 -21.46 -15.80 2.90
C SER A 752 -20.72 -15.50 1.62
N ILE A 753 -19.52 -16.07 1.46
CA ILE A 753 -18.64 -15.89 0.31
C ILE A 753 -18.46 -17.24 -0.36
N GLN A 754 -18.95 -17.40 -1.59
CA GLN A 754 -18.76 -18.61 -2.38
C GLN A 754 -17.32 -18.66 -2.94
N ILE A 755 -16.58 -19.71 -2.63
CA ILE A 755 -15.20 -19.96 -3.09
C ILE A 755 -15.24 -21.03 -4.18
N ILE A 756 -15.20 -20.60 -5.44
CA ILE A 756 -15.25 -21.50 -6.61
C ILE A 756 -13.93 -22.25 -6.76
N LYS A 757 -12.80 -21.59 -6.44
CA LYS A 757 -11.46 -22.17 -6.55
C LYS A 757 -10.48 -21.47 -5.59
N ALA A 758 -9.63 -22.26 -4.96
CA ALA A 758 -8.51 -21.79 -4.15
C ALA A 758 -7.28 -22.67 -4.45
N GLY A 759 -6.11 -22.03 -4.52
CA GLY A 759 -4.82 -22.68 -4.66
C GLY A 759 -4.58 -23.46 -5.98
N PRO A 760 -3.51 -24.26 -6.02
CA PRO A 760 -2.50 -24.43 -4.97
C PRO A 760 -1.65 -23.17 -4.72
N TYR A 761 -1.12 -23.04 -3.50
CA TYR A 761 -0.28 -21.95 -3.02
C TYR A 761 1.07 -22.47 -2.54
N ILE A 762 2.15 -21.71 -2.76
CA ILE A 762 3.47 -21.99 -2.18
C ILE A 762 3.48 -21.54 -0.72
N ILE A 763 3.74 -22.47 0.22
CA ILE A 763 3.87 -22.16 1.66
C ILE A 763 5.34 -22.08 2.09
N LYS A 764 6.24 -22.85 1.46
CA LYS A 764 7.66 -22.87 1.78
C LYS A 764 8.48 -23.24 0.55
N GLU A 765 9.55 -22.49 0.30
CA GLU A 765 10.64 -22.87 -0.61
C GLU A 765 11.80 -23.40 0.24
N GLU A 766 12.17 -24.66 0.04
CA GLU A 766 13.39 -25.23 0.62
C GLU A 766 14.48 -25.21 -0.44
N MET A 767 15.48 -24.33 -0.25
CA MET A 767 16.68 -24.27 -1.07
C MET A 767 17.72 -25.26 -0.53
N HIS A 768 18.17 -26.20 -1.37
CA HIS A 768 19.36 -26.98 -1.05
C HIS A 768 20.60 -26.15 -1.42
N ASP A 769 21.27 -25.62 -0.41
CA ASP A 769 22.25 -24.55 -0.55
C ASP A 769 23.61 -25.06 -1.10
N GLU A 770 23.77 -25.05 -2.43
CA GLU A 770 25.09 -24.96 -3.06
C GLU A 770 25.06 -23.92 -4.21
N LYS A 771 25.57 -22.71 -3.92
CA LYS A 771 25.92 -21.63 -4.88
C LYS A 771 24.83 -20.64 -5.32
N ARG A 772 24.06 -20.07 -4.38
CA ARG A 772 23.86 -18.60 -4.43
C ARG A 772 25.11 -17.91 -3.90
N ILE A 773 26.15 -17.82 -4.73
CA ILE A 773 27.31 -16.98 -4.41
C ILE A 773 26.84 -15.53 -4.53
N ALA A 774 26.86 -14.80 -3.42
CA ALA A 774 26.68 -13.36 -3.43
C ALA A 774 27.83 -12.70 -4.20
N VAL A 775 27.51 -12.04 -5.31
CA VAL A 775 28.35 -11.11 -6.08
C VAL A 775 27.48 -9.92 -6.45
#